data_AF-A0A9D5C4U4-F1
#
_entry.id   AF-A0A9D5C4U4-F1
#
_cell.length_a   1.000
_cell.length_b   1.000
_cell.length_c   1.000
_cell.angle_alpha   90.00
_cell.angle_beta   90.00
_cell.angle_gamma   90.00
#
_symmetry.space_group_name_H-M   'P 1'
#
loop_
_entity.id
_entity.type
_entity.pdbx_description
1 polymer ?
#
loop_
_entity_poly.entity_id
_entity_poly.type
_entity_poly.pdbx_seq_one_letter_code
_entity_poly.pdbx_strand_id
1 'polypeptide(L)'
;MLEKTTAFHRHGPSNPRSHLVLQVMAAMLQLRCFGPTLSPSLRFAGWTTDSVLAVLAAIPSFFFLSSRSIGRQPTTRHRSPLKPRSLAAHRDSSKVHLGVSQALGFYTWVESHCGFIHNESTCRAMSRVLARANSLQNLWRFLRSNETLVSTATVTSIIKVLGDEGLAREALAAFYRMKQLHCKPDVVAYNTVISALCRVGDFKNARSLLEQMELPGARCPPDTCTYTILIGYYCERSMETGCRKAIRRRIWEANHMFRRMLFRGFVPDVVTYNCLINGLCKTYRIERAHEVFEEMQQIGCVPNRITYNSFIRYYSVVNEVDKAVEMMRAMVARKHGVTTSSSYTPIIHALCEAGRVKEASDFVVEMVDHGSIPREYTYKLVCDALNSSGEEGFESDLRRRIEDGIDARFRLVSQKAKKAVGASASVVQVLLSRLRLFLSPGYPYEEILRTFHNQTGNFMCSYLPMFKSFNRTKGGLIQSNHGRPQPLQYVVNAAFLASVFSDYLDAADTTGWYCGPNFYSTDIDYILGNNPQKMSYLVGYGTRYPKRVHHRGASIPKNGVRYNCKGGWKWRDTKKPNQNTIVGAMVVGPDKHDGFHDVHTNYYNYTEPMLAGNAVLVAALVSLSGGKTGIDKNTIFSAVPPLFPTPPPPPAAWKP
;
A
#
# COMPACT_ATOMS: atom_id res chain seq x y z
N MET A 1 1.92 -24.10 -2.81
CA MET A 1 2.64 -22.92 -2.30
C MET A 1 4.17 -23.02 -2.41
N LEU A 2 4.75 -23.94 -3.20
CA LEU A 2 6.20 -24.23 -3.17
C LEU A 2 7.00 -23.88 -4.44
N GLU A 3 6.39 -23.30 -5.48
CA GLU A 3 7.09 -23.06 -6.77
C GLU A 3 7.17 -21.58 -7.21
N LYS A 4 6.64 -20.63 -6.42
CA LYS A 4 6.71 -19.19 -6.78
C LYS A 4 8.01 -18.48 -6.38
N THR A 5 8.98 -19.17 -5.79
CA THR A 5 10.26 -18.56 -5.35
C THR A 5 11.43 -18.77 -6.31
N THR A 6 11.27 -19.54 -7.40
CA THR A 6 12.36 -19.80 -8.36
C THR A 6 12.31 -18.94 -9.63
N ALA A 7 11.30 -18.10 -9.84
CA ALA A 7 11.17 -17.25 -11.03
C ALA A 7 11.79 -15.83 -10.88
N PHE A 8 12.82 -15.67 -10.03
CA PHE A 8 13.55 -14.40 -9.85
C PHE A 8 14.88 -14.31 -10.60
N HIS A 9 15.19 -15.28 -11.47
CA HIS A 9 16.37 -15.21 -12.33
C HIS A 9 15.98 -15.00 -13.78
N ARG A 10 16.00 -13.72 -14.20
CA ARG A 10 16.62 -13.26 -15.45
C ARG A 10 16.58 -11.72 -15.52
N HIS A 11 17.77 -11.15 -15.71
CA HIS A 11 18.14 -9.77 -16.08
C HIS A 11 18.72 -8.85 -14.98
N GLY A 12 20.04 -8.57 -15.12
CA GLY A 12 20.85 -7.61 -14.37
C GLY A 12 21.68 -8.26 -13.25
N PRO A 13 22.90 -7.77 -12.93
CA PRO A 13 23.71 -8.34 -11.85
C PRO A 13 22.96 -8.17 -10.53
N SER A 14 22.27 -9.23 -10.12
CA SER A 14 21.42 -9.25 -8.94
C SER A 14 22.30 -9.17 -7.70
N ASN A 15 22.06 -8.15 -6.87
CA ASN A 15 22.77 -7.95 -5.62
C ASN A 15 22.69 -9.24 -4.78
N PRO A 16 23.82 -9.92 -4.46
CA PRO A 16 23.82 -11.22 -3.78
C PRO A 16 23.07 -11.20 -2.45
N ARG A 17 22.98 -10.02 -1.81
CA ARG A 17 22.19 -9.78 -0.59
C ARG A 17 20.68 -10.00 -0.78
N SER A 18 20.10 -9.59 -1.90
CA SER A 18 18.66 -9.78 -2.17
C SER A 18 18.29 -11.24 -2.42
N HIS A 19 19.21 -12.01 -3.00
CA HIS A 19 18.99 -13.42 -3.29
C HIS A 19 18.95 -14.27 -2.01
N LEU A 20 19.88 -14.00 -1.07
CA LEU A 20 19.89 -14.64 0.25
C LEU A 20 18.59 -14.38 1.02
N VAL A 21 18.13 -13.13 1.09
CA VAL A 21 16.89 -12.77 1.79
C VAL A 21 15.69 -13.53 1.23
N LEU A 22 15.57 -13.60 -0.09
CA LEU A 22 14.48 -14.35 -0.75
C LEU A 22 14.54 -15.85 -0.46
N GLN A 23 15.74 -16.44 -0.45
CA GLN A 23 15.93 -17.87 -0.10
C GLN A 23 15.53 -18.16 1.35
N VAL A 24 15.91 -17.30 2.29
CA VAL A 24 15.59 -17.45 3.71
C VAL A 24 14.10 -17.24 3.96
N MET A 25 13.49 -16.20 3.37
CA MET A 25 12.03 -15.99 3.45
C MET A 25 11.26 -17.17 2.84
N ALA A 26 11.74 -17.75 1.74
CA ALA A 26 11.16 -18.94 1.13
C ALA A 26 11.22 -20.16 2.07
N ALA A 27 12.33 -20.34 2.78
CA ALA A 27 12.48 -21.41 3.76
C ALA A 27 11.53 -21.23 4.96
N MET A 28 11.42 -20.01 5.49
CA MET A 28 10.50 -19.65 6.59
C MET A 28 9.03 -19.89 6.21
N LEU A 29 8.63 -19.55 4.98
CA LEU A 29 7.27 -19.74 4.47
C LEU A 29 6.90 -21.21 4.27
N GLN A 30 7.89 -22.08 4.07
CA GLN A 30 7.68 -23.52 3.89
C GLN A 30 7.59 -24.30 5.21
N LEU A 31 7.59 -23.60 6.37
CA LEU A 31 7.59 -24.22 7.71
C LEU A 31 8.73 -25.23 7.91
N ARG A 32 9.80 -25.15 7.11
CA ARG A 32 10.93 -26.06 7.27
C ARG A 32 11.65 -25.67 8.54
N CYS A 33 11.97 -26.67 9.38
CA CYS A 33 13.01 -26.48 10.38
C CYS A 33 14.28 -26.02 9.64
N PHE A 34 14.96 -25.02 10.18
CA PHE A 34 16.30 -24.70 9.74
C PHE A 34 17.23 -25.87 10.14
N GLY A 35 17.17 -26.97 9.38
CA GLY A 35 18.03 -28.13 9.52
C GLY A 35 19.27 -28.00 8.62
N PRO A 36 20.21 -28.96 8.69
CA PRO A 36 21.51 -28.93 8.01
C PRO A 36 21.45 -29.00 6.46
N THR A 37 20.26 -28.91 5.85
CA THR A 37 20.05 -29.01 4.41
C THR A 37 19.52 -27.71 3.80
N LEU A 38 20.12 -26.56 4.14
CA LEU A 38 20.29 -25.50 3.15
C LEU A 38 21.37 -26.00 2.19
N SER A 39 21.01 -26.17 0.92
CA SER A 39 21.85 -26.81 -0.10
C SER A 39 23.28 -26.24 -0.12
N PRO A 40 24.31 -27.07 -0.36
CA PRO A 40 25.73 -26.66 -0.45
C PRO A 40 26.04 -25.72 -1.64
N SER A 41 25.02 -25.13 -2.27
CA SER A 41 25.14 -24.12 -3.32
C SER A 41 25.19 -22.68 -2.81
N LEU A 42 25.09 -22.43 -1.50
CA LEU A 42 25.53 -21.17 -0.91
C LEU A 42 27.07 -21.20 -0.81
N ARG A 43 27.75 -20.76 -1.88
CA ARG A 43 29.09 -20.15 -1.73
C ARG A 43 28.93 -18.86 -0.94
N PHE A 44 28.67 -18.98 0.37
CA PHE A 44 28.47 -17.86 1.27
C PHE A 44 29.57 -17.90 2.31
N ALA A 45 30.36 -16.83 2.38
CA ALA A 45 31.57 -16.72 3.21
C ALA A 45 31.28 -16.61 4.73
N GLY A 46 30.10 -17.09 5.19
CA GLY A 46 29.63 -16.97 6.57
C GLY A 46 28.58 -15.88 6.79
N TRP A 47 27.76 -16.03 7.84
CA TRP A 47 26.74 -15.05 8.24
C TRP A 47 27.40 -13.77 8.77
N THR A 48 27.02 -12.64 8.19
CA THR A 48 27.44 -11.31 8.64
C THR A 48 26.28 -10.58 9.30
N THR A 49 26.58 -9.59 10.15
CA THR A 49 25.57 -8.71 10.75
C THR A 49 24.62 -8.12 9.70
N ASP A 50 25.14 -7.63 8.58
CA ASP A 50 24.34 -7.09 7.45
C ASP A 50 23.33 -8.11 6.91
N SER A 51 23.75 -9.37 6.74
CA SER A 51 22.88 -10.42 6.21
C SER A 51 21.75 -10.78 7.17
N VAL A 52 22.04 -10.86 8.47
CA VAL A 52 21.03 -11.11 9.52
C VAL A 52 20.05 -9.94 9.60
N LEU A 53 20.56 -8.70 9.57
CA LEU A 53 19.73 -7.48 9.57
C LEU A 53 18.80 -7.42 8.36
N ALA A 54 19.29 -7.77 7.18
CA ALA A 54 18.50 -7.78 5.94
C ALA A 54 17.34 -8.79 6.01
N VAL A 55 17.59 -9.99 6.56
CA VAL A 55 16.55 -11.00 6.77
C VAL A 55 15.51 -10.51 7.77
N LEU A 56 15.92 -10.05 8.95
CA LEU A 56 15.00 -9.56 9.99
C LEU A 56 14.16 -8.37 9.50
N ALA A 57 14.75 -7.45 8.73
CA ALA A 57 14.05 -6.30 8.16
C ALA A 57 12.97 -6.69 7.13
N ALA A 58 13.14 -7.83 6.44
CA ALA A 58 12.18 -8.31 5.45
C ALA A 58 10.93 -8.95 6.09
N ILE A 59 11.06 -9.60 7.25
CA ILE A 59 9.97 -10.38 7.89
C ILE A 59 8.64 -9.59 8.00
N PRO A 60 8.60 -8.34 8.51
CA PRO A 60 7.35 -7.60 8.61
C PRO A 60 6.63 -7.41 7.27
N SER A 61 7.38 -7.19 6.19
CA SER A 61 6.81 -6.99 4.85
C SER A 61 6.22 -8.28 4.26
N PHE A 62 6.78 -9.44 4.63
CA PHE A 62 6.34 -10.74 4.15
C PHE A 62 5.19 -11.33 4.99
N PHE A 63 5.20 -11.13 6.30
CA PHE A 63 4.31 -11.81 7.23
C PHE A 63 3.26 -10.90 7.91
N PHE A 64 3.58 -9.63 8.17
CA PHE A 64 2.72 -8.76 9.00
C PHE A 64 1.80 -7.84 8.21
N LEU A 65 2.10 -7.62 6.93
CA LEU A 65 1.20 -6.91 6.03
C LEU A 65 0.12 -7.87 5.53
N SER A 66 -1.15 -7.54 5.81
CA SER A 66 -2.25 -8.12 5.02
C SER A 66 -2.15 -7.57 3.60
N SER A 67 -2.50 -8.38 2.60
CA SER A 67 -2.66 -7.96 1.21
C SER A 67 -3.63 -6.76 1.04
N ARG A 68 -4.46 -6.46 2.06
CA ARG A 68 -5.33 -5.27 2.13
C ARG A 68 -4.62 -3.95 2.48
N SER A 69 -3.38 -3.98 2.96
CA SER A 69 -2.67 -2.80 3.51
C SER A 69 -1.89 -1.94 2.50
N ILE A 70 -1.77 -2.37 1.24
CA ILE A 70 -0.93 -1.70 0.23
C ILE A 70 -1.68 -0.60 -0.56
N GLY A 71 -2.93 -0.25 -0.22
CA GLY A 71 -3.65 0.81 -0.95
C GLY A 71 -4.65 1.60 -0.12
N ARG A 72 -4.29 2.86 0.24
CA ARG A 72 -4.97 4.11 -0.20
C ARG A 72 -4.67 5.35 0.66
N GLN A 73 -4.41 6.46 -0.04
CA GLN A 73 -5.03 7.78 0.14
C GLN A 73 -5.18 8.38 -1.27
N PRO A 74 -6.29 9.09 -1.54
CA PRO A 74 -6.19 10.50 -1.87
C PRO A 74 -7.33 11.32 -1.29
N THR A 75 -6.95 12.56 -1.04
CA THR A 75 -7.70 13.74 -0.64
C THR A 75 -8.55 14.24 -1.83
N THR A 76 -9.65 14.98 -1.72
CA THR A 76 -10.20 15.98 -0.77
C THR A 76 -11.73 16.08 -1.03
N ARG A 77 -12.66 16.44 -0.14
CA ARG A 77 -12.78 17.67 0.67
C ARG A 77 -13.77 17.43 1.84
N HIS A 78 -13.24 17.47 3.05
CA HIS A 78 -13.74 18.21 4.22
C HIS A 78 -12.84 17.74 5.37
N ARG A 79 -12.10 18.67 5.98
CA ARG A 79 -11.23 18.37 7.13
C ARG A 79 -12.11 18.06 8.34
N SER A 80 -12.60 16.84 8.42
CA SER A 80 -12.73 16.12 9.68
C SER A 80 -11.38 15.49 10.03
N PRO A 81 -11.07 15.33 11.32
CA PRO A 81 -9.92 14.56 11.75
C PRO A 81 -9.78 13.21 11.09
N LEU A 82 -8.59 12.98 10.57
CA LEU A 82 -8.07 11.63 10.54
C LEU A 82 -7.88 11.18 11.99
N LYS A 83 -8.79 10.32 12.49
CA LYS A 83 -8.44 9.43 13.60
C LYS A 83 -7.11 8.76 13.23
N PRO A 84 -6.12 8.67 14.13
CA PRO A 84 -4.91 7.92 13.87
C PRO A 84 -5.33 6.47 13.66
N ARG A 85 -5.45 6.05 12.40
CA ARG A 85 -5.68 4.65 12.05
C ARG A 85 -4.40 3.92 12.44
N SER A 86 -4.47 3.10 13.50
CA SER A 86 -3.42 2.14 13.78
C SER A 86 -3.20 1.28 12.53
N LEU A 87 -1.95 1.11 12.12
CA LEU A 87 -1.57 0.10 11.12
C LEU A 87 -1.97 -1.32 11.54
N ALA A 88 -2.43 -1.50 12.78
CA ALA A 88 -2.94 -2.74 13.35
C ALA A 88 -4.31 -3.19 12.82
N ALA A 89 -5.09 -2.33 12.16
CA ALA A 89 -6.51 -2.63 11.91
C ALA A 89 -6.80 -3.83 10.97
N HIS A 90 -5.85 -4.28 10.14
CA HIS A 90 -6.03 -5.46 9.28
C HIS A 90 -4.74 -6.27 9.17
N ARG A 91 -4.32 -6.94 10.24
CA ARG A 91 -3.27 -7.98 10.19
C ARG A 91 -3.90 -9.35 10.35
N ASP A 92 -3.48 -10.30 9.53
CA ASP A 92 -3.86 -11.71 9.70
C ASP A 92 -3.09 -12.26 10.90
N SER A 93 -3.80 -12.48 12.01
CA SER A 93 -3.22 -12.93 13.28
C SER A 93 -2.40 -14.21 13.12
N SER A 94 -2.83 -15.13 12.25
CA SER A 94 -2.14 -16.39 12.00
C SER A 94 -0.79 -16.20 11.30
N LYS A 95 -0.72 -15.29 10.32
CA LYS A 95 0.52 -14.95 9.61
C LYS A 95 1.48 -14.13 10.46
N VAL A 96 0.95 -13.23 11.28
CA VAL A 96 1.75 -12.49 12.26
C VAL A 96 2.38 -13.47 13.26
N HIS A 97 1.59 -14.41 13.80
CA HIS A 97 2.10 -15.44 14.70
C HIS A 97 3.16 -16.32 14.03
N LEU A 98 2.92 -16.75 12.79
CA LEU A 98 3.89 -17.51 12.02
C LEU A 98 5.19 -16.72 11.80
N GLY A 99 5.10 -15.46 11.37
CA GLY A 99 6.26 -14.61 11.16
C GLY A 99 7.06 -14.36 12.43
N VAL A 100 6.40 -14.21 13.58
CA VAL A 100 7.05 -14.10 14.90
C VAL A 100 7.78 -15.40 15.26
N SER A 101 7.13 -16.55 15.09
CA SER A 101 7.73 -17.86 15.38
C SER A 101 8.96 -18.11 14.50
N GLN A 102 8.84 -17.84 13.19
CA GLN A 102 9.94 -17.99 12.23
C GLN A 102 11.09 -17.00 12.48
N ALA A 103 10.78 -15.77 12.89
CA ALA A 103 11.80 -14.80 13.27
C ALA A 103 12.61 -15.27 14.48
N LEU A 104 11.92 -15.78 15.52
CA LEU A 104 12.56 -16.30 16.73
C LEU A 104 13.41 -17.52 16.41
N GLY A 105 12.85 -18.47 15.66
CA GLY A 105 13.56 -19.67 15.21
C GLY A 105 14.80 -19.34 14.38
N PHE A 106 14.71 -18.38 13.47
CA PHE A 106 15.86 -17.93 12.68
C PHE A 106 16.95 -17.29 13.55
N TYR A 107 16.56 -16.42 14.48
CA TYR A 107 17.51 -15.77 15.39
C TYR A 107 18.31 -16.82 16.18
N THR A 108 17.63 -17.78 16.82
CA THR A 108 18.29 -18.87 17.57
C THR A 108 19.07 -19.84 16.70
N TRP A 109 18.63 -20.05 15.45
CA TRP A 109 19.29 -20.97 14.53
C TRP A 109 20.64 -20.45 14.06
N VAL A 110 20.72 -19.17 13.69
CA VAL A 110 21.98 -18.57 13.23
C VAL A 110 23.04 -18.60 14.35
N GLU A 111 22.64 -18.43 15.60
CA GLU A 111 23.49 -18.62 16.78
C GLU A 111 23.95 -20.08 16.93
N SER A 112 23.02 -21.02 17.04
CA SER A 112 23.31 -22.43 17.38
C SER A 112 23.99 -23.24 16.27
N HIS A 113 23.65 -23.00 15.00
CA HIS A 113 24.10 -23.82 13.87
C HIS A 113 25.18 -23.15 13.03
N CYS A 114 25.34 -21.83 13.12
CA CYS A 114 26.36 -21.09 12.38
C CYS A 114 27.40 -20.42 13.28
N GLY A 115 27.32 -20.59 14.61
CA GLY A 115 28.25 -19.99 15.57
C GLY A 115 28.24 -18.46 15.55
N PHE A 116 27.15 -17.85 15.06
CA PHE A 116 27.06 -16.40 14.92
C PHE A 116 26.81 -15.74 16.27
N ILE A 117 27.67 -14.80 16.65
CA ILE A 117 27.51 -14.04 17.89
C ILE A 117 26.63 -12.82 17.60
N HIS A 118 25.46 -12.77 18.22
CA HIS A 118 24.57 -11.63 18.11
C HIS A 118 25.16 -10.38 18.77
N ASN A 119 24.91 -9.23 18.15
CA ASN A 119 25.29 -7.93 18.69
C ASN A 119 24.05 -7.06 18.93
N GLU A 120 24.29 -5.87 19.49
CA GLU A 120 23.25 -4.88 19.79
C GLU A 120 22.38 -4.55 18.55
N SER A 121 22.97 -4.49 17.36
CA SER A 121 22.24 -4.16 16.13
C SER A 121 21.27 -5.26 15.70
N THR A 122 21.67 -6.54 15.79
CA THR A 122 20.79 -7.68 15.49
C THR A 122 19.70 -7.84 16.53
N CYS A 123 20.04 -7.62 17.82
CA CYS A 123 19.07 -7.61 18.91
C CYS A 123 18.01 -6.52 18.67
N ARG A 124 18.43 -5.29 18.36
CA ARG A 124 17.54 -4.17 18.02
C ARG A 124 16.62 -4.48 16.85
N ALA A 125 17.15 -5.06 15.77
CA ALA A 125 16.35 -5.44 14.61
C ALA A 125 15.28 -6.48 14.97
N MET A 126 15.65 -7.49 15.75
CA MET A 126 14.71 -8.51 16.22
C MET A 126 13.61 -7.92 17.12
N SER A 127 13.98 -7.03 18.04
CA SER A 127 13.02 -6.31 18.88
C SER A 127 12.03 -5.47 18.05
N ARG A 128 12.47 -4.83 16.96
CA ARG A 128 11.57 -4.12 16.04
C ARG A 128 10.57 -5.05 15.38
N VAL A 129 10.98 -6.26 15.00
CA VAL A 129 10.08 -7.27 14.41
C VAL A 129 9.00 -7.65 15.40
N LEU A 130 9.37 -7.99 16.63
CA LEU A 130 8.41 -8.35 17.68
C LEU A 130 7.47 -7.20 18.06
N ALA A 131 7.99 -5.96 18.11
CA ALA A 131 7.18 -4.76 18.35
C ALA A 131 6.19 -4.49 17.21
N ARG A 132 6.62 -4.60 15.94
CA ARG A 132 5.72 -4.49 14.76
C ARG A 132 4.65 -5.57 14.74
N ALA A 133 4.95 -6.77 15.24
CA ALA A 133 3.98 -7.85 15.35
C ALA A 133 2.93 -7.63 16.46
N ASN A 134 3.07 -6.59 17.28
CA ASN A 134 2.33 -6.44 18.54
C ASN A 134 2.46 -7.67 19.47
N SER A 135 3.59 -8.39 19.40
CA SER A 135 3.85 -9.59 20.22
C SER A 135 4.59 -9.19 21.51
N LEU A 136 3.93 -8.39 22.34
CA LEU A 136 4.57 -7.77 23.52
C LEU A 136 5.14 -8.81 24.49
N GLN A 137 4.42 -9.92 24.73
CA GLN A 137 4.89 -10.95 25.66
C GLN A 137 6.21 -11.58 25.20
N ASN A 138 6.32 -11.92 23.91
CA ASN A 138 7.55 -12.46 23.33
C ASN A 138 8.66 -11.41 23.28
N LEU A 139 8.34 -10.15 22.96
CA LEU A 139 9.28 -9.04 23.00
C LEU A 139 9.94 -8.89 24.37
N TRP A 140 9.16 -8.86 25.45
CA TRP A 140 9.70 -8.67 26.80
C TRP A 140 10.48 -9.88 27.31
N ARG A 141 10.06 -11.10 26.97
CA ARG A 141 10.86 -12.31 27.28
C ARG A 141 12.20 -12.28 26.55
N PHE A 142 12.20 -11.94 25.26
CA PHE A 142 13.40 -11.85 24.43
C PHE A 142 14.39 -10.80 24.94
N LEU A 143 13.91 -9.63 25.37
CA LEU A 143 14.79 -8.59 25.92
C LEU A 143 15.43 -9.00 27.25
N ARG A 144 14.71 -9.74 28.11
CA ARG A 144 15.26 -10.27 29.36
C ARG A 144 16.32 -11.34 29.13
N SER A 145 16.13 -12.22 28.13
CA SER A 145 17.13 -13.24 27.81
C SER A 145 18.39 -12.69 27.16
N ASN A 146 18.32 -11.48 26.58
CA ASN A 146 19.43 -10.83 25.86
C ASN A 146 19.87 -9.52 26.54
N GLU A 147 19.72 -9.42 27.87
CA GLU A 147 19.89 -8.18 28.62
C GLU A 147 21.22 -7.46 28.35
N THR A 148 22.30 -8.21 28.17
CA THR A 148 23.65 -7.68 27.86
C THR A 148 23.75 -6.98 26.50
N LEU A 149 22.83 -7.27 25.56
CA LEU A 149 22.78 -6.68 24.22
C LEU A 149 21.73 -5.55 24.13
N VAL A 150 20.91 -5.34 25.16
CA VAL A 150 19.88 -4.31 25.17
C VAL A 150 20.50 -2.98 25.57
N SER A 151 20.20 -1.95 24.77
CA SER A 151 20.64 -0.59 25.02
C SER A 151 19.48 0.39 24.99
N THR A 152 19.75 1.63 25.41
CA THR A 152 18.86 2.78 25.24
C THR A 152 18.36 2.90 23.79
N ALA A 153 19.25 2.78 22.80
CA ALA A 153 18.87 2.84 21.39
C ALA A 153 17.94 1.69 20.95
N THR A 154 18.06 0.52 21.57
CA THR A 154 17.15 -0.62 21.34
C THR A 154 15.74 -0.31 21.84
N VAL A 155 15.60 0.16 23.08
CA VAL A 155 14.29 0.52 23.65
C VAL A 155 13.68 1.73 22.96
N THR A 156 14.46 2.78 22.68
CA THR A 156 14.01 3.93 21.88
C THR A 156 13.47 3.51 20.52
N SER A 157 14.10 2.52 19.88
CA SER A 157 13.59 2.01 18.62
C SER A 157 12.28 1.21 18.76
N ILE A 158 12.07 0.51 19.88
CA ILE A 158 10.80 -0.18 20.18
C ILE A 158 9.70 0.87 20.38
N ILE A 159 9.96 1.91 21.17
CA ILE A 159 9.02 3.02 21.42
C ILE A 159 8.61 3.66 20.08
N LYS A 160 9.57 3.93 19.20
CA LYS A 160 9.29 4.47 17.86
C LYS A 160 8.33 3.59 17.06
N VAL A 161 8.61 2.28 17.02
CA VAL A 161 7.77 1.31 16.29
C VAL A 161 6.36 1.25 16.89
N LEU A 162 6.24 1.13 18.21
CA LEU A 162 4.93 1.12 18.89
C LEU A 162 4.15 2.42 18.62
N GLY A 163 4.85 3.56 18.61
CA GLY A 163 4.28 4.85 18.26
C GLY A 163 3.87 5.00 16.80
N ASP A 164 4.61 4.41 15.85
CA ASP A 164 4.23 4.33 14.43
C ASP A 164 2.98 3.45 14.23
N GLU A 165 2.82 2.42 15.05
CA GLU A 165 1.67 1.51 15.06
C GLU A 165 0.43 2.09 15.76
N GLY A 166 0.57 3.23 16.45
CA GLY A 166 -0.50 3.87 17.24
C GLY A 166 -0.71 3.27 18.64
N LEU A 167 0.20 2.41 19.10
CA LEU A 167 0.20 1.77 20.42
C LEU A 167 0.92 2.67 21.45
N ALA A 168 0.35 3.86 21.71
CA ALA A 168 1.00 4.87 22.53
C ALA A 168 1.10 4.51 24.01
N ARG A 169 0.16 3.73 24.56
CA ARG A 169 0.21 3.27 25.96
C ARG A 169 1.35 2.27 26.16
N GLU A 170 1.53 1.39 25.20
CA GLU A 170 2.59 0.39 25.15
C GLU A 170 3.96 1.07 24.95
N ALA A 171 4.02 2.11 24.10
CA ALA A 171 5.22 2.93 23.93
C ALA A 171 5.62 3.63 25.24
N LEU A 172 4.66 4.18 25.98
CA LEU A 172 4.89 4.79 27.29
C LEU A 172 5.32 3.75 28.34
N ALA A 173 4.68 2.57 28.35
CA ALA A 173 5.09 1.47 29.23
C ALA A 173 6.51 0.99 28.91
N ALA A 174 6.90 0.93 27.63
CA ALA A 174 8.25 0.58 27.20
C ALA A 174 9.28 1.61 27.68
N PHE A 175 8.95 2.90 27.65
CA PHE A 175 9.78 3.97 28.19
C PHE A 175 10.05 3.79 29.69
N TYR A 176 9.02 3.57 30.52
CA TYR A 176 9.22 3.35 31.96
C TYR A 176 9.94 2.03 32.28
N ARG A 177 9.84 1.02 31.41
CA ARG A 177 10.58 -0.24 31.55
C ARG A 177 12.07 -0.12 31.25
N MET A 178 12.56 1.00 30.71
CA MET A 178 14.00 1.21 30.51
C MET A 178 14.79 1.04 31.82
N LYS A 179 14.24 1.51 32.95
CA LYS A 179 14.85 1.33 34.29
C LYS A 179 15.00 -0.14 34.68
N GLN A 180 14.02 -0.98 34.34
CA GLN A 180 14.04 -2.42 34.62
C GLN A 180 15.03 -3.18 33.74
N LEU A 181 15.40 -2.62 32.59
CA LEU A 181 16.40 -3.16 31.67
C LEU A 181 17.77 -2.48 31.85
N HIS A 182 17.99 -1.82 32.99
CA HIS A 182 19.21 -1.07 33.32
C HIS A 182 19.64 -0.04 32.26
N CYS A 183 18.71 0.39 31.39
CA CYS A 183 18.93 1.40 30.37
C CYS A 183 18.54 2.78 30.91
N LYS A 184 19.39 3.78 30.70
CA LYS A 184 19.10 5.17 31.07
C LYS A 184 18.41 5.87 29.89
N PRO A 185 17.22 6.47 30.06
CA PRO A 185 16.59 7.25 29.00
C PRO A 185 17.47 8.44 28.66
N ASP A 186 17.59 8.74 27.37
CA ASP A 186 18.24 9.93 26.82
C ASP A 186 17.20 10.87 26.21
N VAL A 187 17.63 12.04 25.73
CA VAL A 187 16.76 13.04 25.11
C VAL A 187 16.00 12.46 23.90
N VAL A 188 16.65 11.57 23.13
CA VAL A 188 16.03 10.90 21.97
C VAL A 188 14.90 9.97 22.41
N ALA A 189 15.07 9.22 23.49
CA ALA A 189 14.03 8.36 24.06
C ALA A 189 12.80 9.18 24.48
N TYR A 190 13.02 10.29 25.21
CA TYR A 190 11.96 11.22 25.61
C TYR A 190 11.24 11.82 24.39
N ASN A 191 11.98 12.37 23.42
CA ASN A 191 11.41 12.95 22.20
C ASN A 191 10.60 11.92 21.40
N THR A 192 11.05 10.67 21.37
CA THR A 192 10.37 9.57 20.68
C THR A 192 9.04 9.20 21.35
N VAL A 193 9.00 9.06 22.68
CA VAL A 193 7.75 8.75 23.41
C VAL A 193 6.78 9.93 23.39
N ILE A 194 7.28 11.18 23.49
CA ILE A 194 6.46 12.39 23.36
C ILE A 194 5.81 12.43 21.97
N SER A 195 6.59 12.19 20.90
CA SER A 195 6.06 12.09 19.54
C SER A 195 4.99 10.99 19.42
N ALA A 196 5.23 9.81 19.98
CA ALA A 196 4.27 8.70 19.97
C ALA A 196 2.94 9.06 20.67
N LEU A 197 2.99 9.70 21.83
CA LEU A 197 1.82 10.17 22.57
C LEU A 197 1.05 11.25 21.80
N CYS A 198 1.77 12.24 21.24
CA CYS A 198 1.18 13.31 20.44
C CYS A 198 0.47 12.78 19.18
N ARG A 199 0.96 11.71 18.56
CA ARG A 199 0.30 11.05 17.41
C ARG A 199 -1.04 10.39 17.75
N VAL A 200 -1.28 10.04 19.00
CA VAL A 200 -2.60 9.53 19.43
C VAL A 200 -3.46 10.67 20.01
N GLY A 201 -2.88 11.86 20.18
CA GLY A 201 -3.54 13.01 20.78
C GLY A 201 -3.51 13.01 22.30
N ASP A 202 -2.69 12.15 22.93
CA ASP A 202 -2.48 12.12 24.38
C ASP A 202 -1.48 13.22 24.81
N PHE A 203 -1.93 14.46 24.65
CA PHE A 203 -1.13 15.64 24.97
C PHE A 203 -0.91 15.82 26.48
N LYS A 204 -1.71 15.17 27.33
CA LYS A 204 -1.58 15.24 28.78
C LYS A 204 -0.32 14.52 29.24
N ASN A 205 -0.16 13.26 28.83
CA ASN A 205 1.04 12.49 29.16
C ASN A 205 2.29 13.04 28.47
N ALA A 206 2.16 13.53 27.23
CA ALA A 206 3.28 14.16 26.52
C ALA A 206 3.82 15.40 27.28
N ARG A 207 2.93 16.24 27.82
CA ARG A 207 3.31 17.40 28.62
C ARG A 207 3.91 17.03 29.97
N SER A 208 3.35 16.02 30.63
CA SER A 208 3.92 15.51 31.89
C SER A 208 5.36 15.02 31.72
N LEU A 209 5.68 14.39 30.58
CA LEU A 209 7.07 14.00 30.28
C LEU A 209 7.98 15.20 30.04
N LEU A 210 7.52 16.25 29.33
CA LEU A 210 8.27 17.49 29.21
C LEU A 210 8.54 18.12 30.59
N GLU A 211 7.52 18.18 31.45
CA GLU A 211 7.65 18.72 32.80
C GLU A 211 8.68 17.93 33.64
N GLN A 212 8.73 16.61 33.49
CA GLN A 212 9.77 15.78 34.11
C GLN A 212 11.18 16.13 33.62
N MET A 213 11.35 16.41 32.32
CA MET A 213 12.64 16.83 31.76
C MET A 213 13.06 18.22 32.26
N GLU A 214 12.11 19.07 32.61
CA GLU A 214 12.34 20.44 33.07
C GLU A 214 12.56 20.57 34.59
N LEU A 215 12.38 19.49 35.36
CA LEU A 215 12.60 19.52 36.81
C LEU A 215 14.06 19.88 37.14
N PRO A 216 14.31 20.69 38.20
CA PRO A 216 15.65 20.96 38.68
C PRO A 216 16.39 19.65 38.99
N GLY A 217 17.57 19.46 38.41
CA GLY A 217 18.37 18.23 38.59
C GLY A 217 17.93 17.04 37.73
N ALA A 218 17.03 17.23 36.75
CA ALA A 218 16.71 16.20 35.78
C ALA A 218 17.95 15.78 34.97
N ARG A 219 18.13 14.47 34.75
CA ARG A 219 19.30 13.93 34.04
C ARG A 219 19.34 14.30 32.55
N CYS A 220 18.17 14.56 31.95
CA CYS A 220 18.02 14.79 30.52
C CYS A 220 17.14 16.02 30.31
N PRO A 221 17.73 17.22 30.23
CA PRO A 221 16.98 18.44 29.93
C PRO A 221 16.37 18.36 28.52
N PRO A 222 15.25 19.05 28.27
CA PRO A 222 14.69 19.13 26.93
C PRO A 222 15.64 19.84 25.97
N ASP A 223 15.51 19.56 24.69
CA ASP A 223 16.21 20.27 23.61
C ASP A 223 15.22 21.04 22.72
N THR A 224 15.75 21.79 21.75
CA THR A 224 14.94 22.48 20.73
C THR A 224 13.95 21.51 20.08
N CYS A 225 14.38 20.29 19.75
CA CYS A 225 13.54 19.28 19.11
C CYS A 225 12.34 18.86 19.98
N THR A 226 12.50 18.75 21.30
CA THR A 226 11.40 18.44 22.23
C THR A 226 10.24 19.42 22.08
N TYR A 227 10.53 20.73 22.06
CA TYR A 227 9.52 21.77 21.89
C TYR A 227 8.97 21.79 20.45
N THR A 228 9.83 21.67 19.44
CA THR A 228 9.41 21.61 18.02
C THR A 228 8.41 20.48 17.79
N ILE A 229 8.61 19.30 18.39
CA ILE A 229 7.70 18.16 18.32
C ILE A 229 6.31 18.55 18.86
N LEU A 230 6.25 19.11 20.07
CA LEU A 230 4.98 19.50 20.70
C LEU A 230 4.27 20.59 19.90
N ILE A 231 4.98 21.65 19.51
CA ILE A 231 4.45 22.76 18.69
C ILE A 231 3.89 22.21 17.37
N GLY A 232 4.68 21.38 16.68
CA GLY A 232 4.30 20.73 15.43
C GLY A 232 3.02 19.93 15.55
N TYR A 233 2.90 19.05 16.55
CA TYR A 233 1.71 18.23 16.74
C TYR A 233 0.48 19.02 17.20
N TYR A 234 0.65 20.04 18.04
CA TYR A 234 -0.46 20.94 18.40
C TYR A 234 -0.99 21.68 17.17
N CYS A 235 -0.12 22.17 16.29
CA CYS A 235 -0.47 22.82 15.03
C CYS A 235 -1.09 21.86 14.02
N GLU A 236 -0.47 20.70 13.78
CA GLU A 236 -0.92 19.71 12.80
C GLU A 236 -2.31 19.17 13.15
N ARG A 237 -2.52 18.82 14.42
CA ARG A 237 -3.79 18.27 14.88
C ARG A 237 -4.79 19.36 15.30
N SER A 238 -4.51 20.64 15.12
CA SER A 238 -5.44 21.71 15.51
C SER A 238 -6.85 21.51 14.95
N MET A 239 -6.98 21.07 13.69
CA MET A 239 -8.24 20.86 13.00
C MET A 239 -8.87 19.47 13.21
N GLU A 240 -8.31 18.63 14.07
CA GLU A 240 -8.82 17.26 14.28
C GLU A 240 -10.18 17.17 14.99
N THR A 241 -10.90 18.22 15.30
CA THR A 241 -12.28 18.02 15.79
C THR A 241 -13.28 18.84 15.00
N GLY A 242 -12.82 19.66 14.06
CA GLY A 242 -13.61 20.70 13.42
C GLY A 242 -14.15 21.78 14.39
N CYS A 243 -14.07 21.56 15.71
CA CYS A 243 -14.59 22.45 16.73
C CYS A 243 -13.69 23.68 16.92
N ARG A 244 -14.25 24.88 16.71
CA ARG A 244 -13.54 26.16 16.87
C ARG A 244 -12.86 26.31 18.24
N LYS A 245 -13.51 25.86 19.33
CA LYS A 245 -12.96 25.91 20.70
C LYS A 245 -11.72 25.02 20.84
N ALA A 246 -11.77 23.81 20.29
CA ALA A 246 -10.65 22.88 20.31
C ALA A 246 -9.48 23.36 19.43
N ILE A 247 -9.77 23.92 18.24
CA ILE A 247 -8.78 24.55 17.36
C ILE A 247 -8.06 25.69 18.10
N ARG A 248 -8.83 26.61 18.72
CA ARG A 248 -8.29 27.74 19.48
C ARG A 248 -7.41 27.26 20.64
N ARG A 249 -7.85 26.24 21.39
CA ARG A 249 -7.06 25.67 22.48
C ARG A 249 -5.75 25.07 21.97
N ARG A 250 -5.76 24.25 20.91
CA ARG A 250 -4.54 23.61 20.39
C ARG A 250 -3.53 24.64 19.85
N ILE A 251 -4.00 25.68 19.16
CA ILE A 251 -3.12 26.77 18.70
C ILE A 251 -2.58 27.61 19.85
N TRP A 252 -3.38 27.83 20.91
CA TRP A 252 -2.90 28.48 22.12
C TRP A 252 -1.79 27.67 22.79
N GLU A 253 -1.97 26.35 22.91
CA GLU A 253 -0.95 25.44 23.46
C GLU A 253 0.34 25.46 22.62
N ALA A 254 0.23 25.49 21.29
CA ALA A 254 1.40 25.61 20.41
C ALA A 254 2.19 26.91 20.67
N ASN A 255 1.48 28.05 20.77
CA ASN A 255 2.12 29.33 21.11
C ASN A 255 2.70 29.34 22.53
N HIS A 256 2.02 28.69 23.49
CA HIS A 256 2.52 28.57 24.84
C HIS A 256 3.83 27.78 24.90
N MET A 257 3.92 26.65 24.17
CA MET A 257 5.17 25.88 24.05
C MET A 257 6.28 26.67 23.37
N PHE A 258 5.96 27.45 22.32
CA PHE A 258 6.91 28.34 21.66
C PHE A 258 7.47 29.41 22.61
N ARG A 259 6.59 30.08 23.39
CA ARG A 259 7.04 31.05 24.40
C ARG A 259 7.83 30.41 25.54
N ARG A 260 7.44 29.21 25.99
CA ARG A 260 8.17 28.44 27.01
C ARG A 260 9.56 28.06 26.51
N MET A 261 9.69 27.67 25.24
CA MET A 261 10.97 27.39 24.59
C MET A 261 11.89 28.63 24.60
N LEU A 262 11.39 29.79 24.21
CA LEU A 262 12.13 31.05 24.25
C LEU A 262 12.54 31.45 25.68
N PHE A 263 11.62 31.36 26.63
CA PHE A 263 11.88 31.68 28.04
C PHE A 263 12.97 30.78 28.66
N ARG A 264 13.06 29.53 28.19
CA ARG A 264 14.11 28.58 28.60
C ARG A 264 15.44 28.80 27.87
N GLY A 265 15.54 29.78 26.99
CA GLY A 265 16.76 30.15 26.27
C GLY A 265 17.04 29.33 25.02
N PHE A 266 16.08 28.53 24.52
CA PHE A 266 16.26 27.78 23.28
C PHE A 266 16.00 28.67 22.06
N VAL A 267 16.88 28.59 21.06
CA VAL A 267 16.74 29.29 19.78
C VAL A 267 15.86 28.47 18.84
N PRO A 268 14.71 28.98 18.36
CA PRO A 268 13.87 28.25 17.43
C PRO A 268 14.49 28.17 16.04
N ASP A 269 14.42 26.98 15.44
CA ASP A 269 14.94 26.73 14.10
C ASP A 269 13.88 26.94 13.01
N VAL A 270 14.30 26.83 11.75
CA VAL A 270 13.42 26.97 10.57
C VAL A 270 12.25 25.99 10.62
N VAL A 271 12.44 24.79 11.18
CA VAL A 271 11.38 23.78 11.31
C VAL A 271 10.31 24.25 12.30
N THR A 272 10.73 24.79 13.45
CA THR A 272 9.84 25.30 14.50
C THR A 272 8.97 26.45 14.00
N TYR A 273 9.57 27.45 13.35
CA TYR A 273 8.83 28.55 12.72
C TYR A 273 7.86 28.05 11.64
N ASN A 274 8.32 27.15 10.77
CA ASN A 274 7.46 26.57 9.73
C ASN A 274 6.24 25.83 10.30
N CYS A 275 6.43 25.06 11.37
CA CYS A 275 5.33 24.37 12.05
C CYS A 275 4.28 25.36 12.58
N LEU A 276 4.73 26.41 13.26
CA LEU A 276 3.86 27.41 13.86
C LEU A 276 3.13 28.25 12.79
N ILE A 277 3.85 28.80 11.82
CA ILE A 277 3.30 29.57 10.69
C ILE A 277 2.27 28.73 9.92
N ASN A 278 2.61 27.49 9.57
CA ASN A 278 1.68 26.61 8.87
C ASN A 278 0.41 26.33 9.67
N GLY A 279 0.52 26.14 10.99
CA GLY A 279 -0.62 25.96 11.89
C GLY A 279 -1.51 27.20 11.97
N LEU A 280 -0.91 28.39 12.07
CA LEU A 280 -1.61 29.68 12.11
C LEU A 280 -2.33 29.97 10.80
N CYS A 281 -1.65 29.80 9.66
CA CYS A 281 -2.24 29.92 8.32
C CYS A 281 -3.42 28.95 8.14
N LYS A 282 -3.27 27.67 8.51
CA LYS A 282 -4.35 26.67 8.40
C LYS A 282 -5.56 26.96 9.29
N THR A 283 -5.38 27.74 10.35
CA THR A 283 -6.44 28.09 11.30
C THR A 283 -6.93 29.53 11.13
N TYR A 284 -6.59 30.16 10.01
CA TYR A 284 -7.00 31.51 9.60
C TYR A 284 -6.60 32.61 10.59
N ARG A 285 -5.43 32.48 11.24
CA ARG A 285 -4.86 33.49 12.14
C ARG A 285 -3.67 34.17 11.48
N ILE A 286 -3.92 34.89 10.40
CA ILE A 286 -2.88 35.40 9.50
C ILE A 286 -2.03 36.51 10.13
N GLU A 287 -2.62 37.41 10.91
CA GLU A 287 -1.91 38.50 11.59
C GLU A 287 -0.78 37.94 12.45
N ARG A 288 -1.09 36.98 13.32
CA ARG A 288 -0.10 36.30 14.15
C ARG A 288 0.91 35.50 13.32
N ALA A 289 0.53 34.99 12.14
CA ALA A 289 1.46 34.28 11.27
C ALA A 289 2.51 35.23 10.69
N HIS A 290 2.12 36.45 10.32
CA HIS A 290 3.06 37.51 9.89
C HIS A 290 3.97 37.97 11.00
N GLU A 291 3.45 38.22 12.21
CA GLU A 291 4.29 38.56 13.36
C GLU A 291 5.40 37.51 13.59
N VAL A 292 5.04 36.22 13.51
CA VAL A 292 5.99 35.11 13.67
C VAL A 292 6.97 35.01 12.49
N PHE A 293 6.55 35.38 11.28
CA PHE A 293 7.40 35.43 10.10
C PHE A 293 8.40 36.59 10.16
N GLU A 294 7.99 37.76 10.62
CA GLU A 294 8.88 38.90 10.86
C GLU A 294 9.88 38.59 11.99
N GLU A 295 9.39 38.01 13.10
CA GLU A 295 10.24 37.56 14.20
C GLU A 295 11.33 36.59 13.70
N MET A 296 10.96 35.61 12.87
CA MET A 296 11.88 34.67 12.22
C MET A 296 13.00 35.40 11.45
N GLN A 297 12.65 36.45 10.70
CA GLN A 297 13.62 37.23 9.93
C GLN A 297 14.52 38.09 10.83
N GLN A 298 13.97 38.71 11.86
CA GLN A 298 14.69 39.58 12.79
C GLN A 298 15.79 38.84 13.55
N ILE A 299 15.54 37.59 13.93
CA ILE A 299 16.55 36.75 14.61
C ILE A 299 17.56 36.09 13.64
N GLY A 300 17.50 36.42 12.35
CA GLY A 300 18.39 35.86 11.32
C GLY A 300 18.06 34.42 10.89
N CYS A 301 16.89 33.90 11.24
CA CYS A 301 16.44 32.58 10.80
C CYS A 301 15.86 32.69 9.38
N VAL A 302 16.59 32.23 8.36
CA VAL A 302 16.21 32.46 6.95
C VAL A 302 14.95 31.66 6.58
N PRO A 303 13.85 32.32 6.15
CA PRO A 303 12.67 31.64 5.65
C PRO A 303 12.97 30.77 4.44
N ASN A 304 12.23 29.68 4.26
CA ASN A 304 12.42 28.78 3.13
C ASN A 304 11.12 28.56 2.34
N ARG A 305 11.21 27.75 1.28
CA ARG A 305 10.05 27.39 0.44
C ARG A 305 8.83 26.90 1.24
N ILE A 306 9.03 26.18 2.35
CA ILE A 306 7.91 25.68 3.18
C ILE A 306 7.19 26.85 3.85
N THR A 307 7.95 27.83 4.36
CA THR A 307 7.43 29.05 5.00
C THR A 307 6.50 29.81 4.05
N TYR A 308 7.01 30.17 2.87
CA TYR A 308 6.25 30.91 1.87
C TYR A 308 5.04 30.13 1.35
N ASN A 309 5.19 28.82 1.10
CA ASN A 309 4.08 27.98 0.65
C ASN A 309 2.94 27.89 1.68
N SER A 310 3.20 28.12 2.97
CA SER A 310 2.13 28.20 3.97
C SER A 310 1.29 29.48 3.81
N PHE A 311 1.91 30.62 3.51
CA PHE A 311 1.21 31.86 3.19
C PHE A 311 0.50 31.81 1.83
N ILE A 312 1.18 31.33 0.79
CA ILE A 312 0.60 31.18 -0.55
C ILE A 312 -0.70 30.36 -0.48
N ARG A 313 -0.66 29.19 0.19
CA ARG A 313 -1.87 28.37 0.37
C ARG A 313 -2.97 29.07 1.14
N TYR A 314 -2.63 29.86 2.16
CA TYR A 314 -3.62 30.61 2.91
C TYR A 314 -4.30 31.65 2.02
N TYR A 315 -3.51 32.51 1.38
CA TYR A 315 -4.01 33.59 0.53
C TYR A 315 -4.83 33.08 -0.66
N SER A 316 -4.39 31.98 -1.27
CA SER A 316 -5.19 31.29 -2.31
C SER A 316 -6.53 30.80 -1.79
N VAL A 317 -6.62 30.29 -0.56
CA VAL A 317 -7.89 29.77 0.01
C VAL A 317 -8.84 30.89 0.43
N VAL A 318 -8.34 32.04 0.88
CA VAL A 318 -9.16 33.23 1.18
C VAL A 318 -9.47 34.08 -0.06
N ASN A 319 -9.06 33.62 -1.24
CA ASN A 319 -9.21 34.30 -2.53
C ASN A 319 -8.52 35.68 -2.62
N GLU A 320 -7.50 35.93 -1.80
CA GLU A 320 -6.61 37.10 -1.90
C GLU A 320 -5.41 36.77 -2.78
N VAL A 321 -5.67 36.51 -4.06
CA VAL A 321 -4.68 35.94 -4.99
C VAL A 321 -3.46 36.83 -5.17
N ASP A 322 -3.64 38.15 -5.21
CA ASP A 322 -2.53 39.08 -5.45
C ASP A 322 -1.48 39.01 -4.34
N LYS A 323 -1.91 38.85 -3.08
CA LYS A 323 -0.98 38.59 -1.94
C LYS A 323 -0.32 37.22 -2.03
N ALA A 324 -1.01 36.21 -2.57
CA ALA A 324 -0.40 34.91 -2.81
C ALA A 324 0.74 35.00 -3.85
N VAL A 325 0.53 35.78 -4.92
CA VAL A 325 1.53 36.08 -5.94
C VAL A 325 2.68 36.89 -5.35
N GLU A 326 2.39 37.92 -4.56
CA GLU A 326 3.41 38.71 -3.86
C GLU A 326 4.32 37.82 -3.01
N MET A 327 3.77 36.90 -2.22
CA MET A 327 4.54 35.96 -1.42
C MET A 327 5.40 35.02 -2.28
N MET A 328 4.90 34.57 -3.42
CA MET A 328 5.69 33.76 -4.36
C MET A 328 6.84 34.56 -4.97
N ARG A 329 6.60 35.78 -5.44
CA ARG A 329 7.62 36.66 -6.03
C ARG A 329 8.67 37.05 -4.99
N ALA A 330 8.25 37.37 -3.76
CA ALA A 330 9.15 37.68 -2.64
C ALA A 330 10.08 36.50 -2.29
N MET A 331 9.57 35.26 -2.35
CA MET A 331 10.39 34.05 -2.15
C MET A 331 11.53 33.95 -3.18
N VAL A 332 11.22 34.23 -4.46
CA VAL A 332 12.20 34.17 -5.56
C VAL A 332 13.18 35.33 -5.47
N ALA A 333 12.69 36.56 -5.29
CA ALA A 333 13.52 37.77 -5.21
C ALA A 333 14.56 37.70 -4.09
N ARG A 334 14.17 37.15 -2.93
CA ARG A 334 15.08 36.97 -1.79
C ARG A 334 15.92 35.69 -1.85
N LYS A 335 15.78 34.88 -2.92
CA LYS A 335 16.49 33.60 -3.11
C LYS A 335 16.27 32.60 -1.95
N HIS A 336 15.10 32.63 -1.32
CA HIS A 336 14.72 31.74 -0.22
C HIS A 336 14.25 30.35 -0.67
N GLY A 337 14.12 30.14 -1.98
CA GLY A 337 13.80 28.85 -2.57
C GLY A 337 13.38 28.97 -4.04
N VAL A 338 13.33 27.81 -4.71
CA VAL A 338 12.84 27.72 -6.09
C VAL A 338 11.34 27.41 -6.07
N THR A 339 10.59 28.05 -6.96
CA THR A 339 9.18 27.75 -7.18
C THR A 339 9.03 26.32 -7.68
N THR A 340 7.97 25.66 -7.22
CA THR A 340 7.65 24.28 -7.62
C THR A 340 6.18 24.19 -7.93
N SER A 341 5.73 23.07 -8.48
CA SER A 341 4.29 22.76 -8.60
C SER A 341 3.49 23.05 -7.32
N SER A 342 4.07 22.82 -6.14
CA SER A 342 3.38 23.05 -4.86
C SER A 342 3.14 24.54 -4.51
N SER A 343 3.87 25.44 -5.18
CA SER A 343 3.76 26.90 -5.07
C SER A 343 2.76 27.44 -6.09
N TYR A 344 2.79 26.94 -7.33
CA TYR A 344 1.91 27.37 -8.43
C TYR A 344 0.46 26.87 -8.28
N THR A 345 0.26 25.59 -7.93
CA THR A 345 -1.07 24.97 -7.89
C THR A 345 -2.11 25.74 -7.05
N PRO A 346 -1.81 26.22 -5.82
CA PRO A 346 -2.77 27.00 -5.04
C PRO A 346 -3.19 28.32 -5.72
N ILE A 347 -2.24 29.04 -6.33
CA ILE A 347 -2.50 30.31 -7.02
C ILE A 347 -3.37 30.07 -8.25
N ILE A 348 -2.97 29.11 -9.09
CA ILE A 348 -3.72 28.73 -10.30
C ILE A 348 -5.16 28.33 -9.92
N HIS A 349 -5.33 27.54 -8.86
CA HIS A 349 -6.66 27.13 -8.41
C HIS A 349 -7.53 28.32 -7.98
N ALA A 350 -6.96 29.24 -7.21
CA ALA A 350 -7.68 30.44 -6.77
C ALA A 350 -8.02 31.37 -7.95
N LEU A 351 -7.12 31.53 -8.92
CA LEU A 351 -7.38 32.29 -10.16
C LEU A 351 -8.54 31.69 -10.96
N CYS A 352 -8.57 30.36 -11.10
CA CYS A 352 -9.68 29.68 -11.76
C CYS A 352 -11.01 29.87 -11.00
N GLU A 353 -11.01 29.76 -9.66
CA GLU A 353 -12.21 29.99 -8.83
C GLU A 353 -12.67 31.46 -8.88
N ALA A 354 -11.75 32.42 -9.06
CA ALA A 354 -12.05 33.85 -9.23
C ALA A 354 -12.44 34.24 -10.67
N GLY A 355 -12.43 33.31 -11.64
CA GLY A 355 -12.71 33.59 -13.05
C GLY A 355 -11.60 34.35 -13.79
N ARG A 356 -10.41 34.53 -13.17
CA ARG A 356 -9.24 35.18 -13.78
C ARG A 356 -8.47 34.18 -14.64
N VAL A 357 -9.12 33.64 -15.67
CA VAL A 357 -8.65 32.47 -16.42
C VAL A 357 -7.36 32.75 -17.21
N LYS A 358 -7.22 33.94 -17.81
CA LYS A 358 -6.00 34.35 -18.55
C LYS A 358 -4.74 34.31 -17.68
N GLU A 359 -4.84 34.88 -16.49
CA GLU A 359 -3.72 34.84 -15.54
C GLU A 359 -3.43 33.40 -15.09
N ALA A 360 -4.47 32.57 -14.91
CA ALA A 360 -4.28 31.16 -14.58
C ALA A 360 -3.51 30.41 -15.69
N SER A 361 -3.79 30.70 -16.98
CA SER A 361 -3.02 30.15 -18.10
C SER A 361 -1.59 30.68 -18.12
N ASP A 362 -1.37 31.97 -17.89
CA ASP A 362 -0.02 32.56 -17.86
C ASP A 362 0.85 31.91 -16.78
N PHE A 363 0.27 31.62 -15.61
CA PHE A 363 0.98 30.90 -14.54
C PHE A 363 1.30 29.44 -14.89
N VAL A 364 0.52 28.78 -15.77
CA VAL A 364 0.85 27.45 -16.27
C VAL A 364 2.04 27.52 -17.23
N VAL A 365 2.07 28.51 -18.13
CA VAL A 365 3.19 28.76 -19.04
C VAL A 365 4.45 29.02 -18.23
N GLU A 366 4.39 29.98 -17.29
CA GLU A 366 5.50 30.31 -16.40
C GLU A 366 6.01 29.08 -15.62
N MET A 367 5.10 28.25 -15.13
CA MET A 367 5.46 27.04 -14.39
C MET A 367 6.27 26.06 -15.26
N VAL A 368 5.87 25.87 -16.52
CA VAL A 368 6.56 24.99 -17.48
C VAL A 368 7.91 25.56 -17.89
N ASP A 369 8.00 26.87 -18.11
CA ASP A 369 9.24 27.54 -18.51
C ASP A 369 10.31 27.50 -17.40
N HIS A 370 9.89 27.56 -16.13
CA HIS A 370 10.78 27.28 -15.00
C HIS A 370 11.10 25.78 -14.80
N GLY A 371 10.78 24.92 -15.76
CA GLY A 371 11.11 23.49 -15.75
C GLY A 371 10.24 22.64 -14.83
N SER A 372 9.14 23.19 -14.28
CA SER A 372 8.20 22.46 -13.46
C SER A 372 7.01 21.99 -14.30
N ILE A 373 6.81 20.68 -14.41
CA ILE A 373 5.65 20.17 -15.17
C ILE A 373 4.40 20.23 -14.27
N PRO A 374 3.29 20.87 -14.69
CA PRO A 374 2.03 20.94 -13.96
C PRO A 374 1.57 19.57 -13.45
N ARG A 375 0.93 19.55 -12.28
CA ARG A 375 0.16 18.38 -11.89
C ARG A 375 -1.03 18.29 -12.82
N GLU A 376 -1.40 17.07 -13.13
CA GLU A 376 -2.54 16.75 -13.97
C GLU A 376 -3.83 17.45 -13.54
N TYR A 377 -4.14 17.43 -12.24
CA TYR A 377 -5.25 18.18 -11.66
C TYR A 377 -5.19 19.68 -11.97
N THR A 378 -4.00 20.29 -11.83
CA THR A 378 -3.79 21.73 -12.08
C THR A 378 -3.96 22.06 -13.56
N TYR A 379 -3.43 21.21 -14.44
CA TYR A 379 -3.58 21.40 -15.88
C TYR A 379 -5.04 21.30 -16.31
N LYS A 380 -5.76 20.26 -15.86
CA LYS A 380 -7.18 20.10 -16.17
C LYS A 380 -8.01 21.28 -15.69
N LEU A 381 -7.79 21.72 -14.44
CA LEU A 381 -8.54 22.83 -13.87
C LEU A 381 -8.49 24.09 -14.75
N VAL A 382 -7.32 24.39 -15.32
CA VAL A 382 -7.15 25.53 -16.22
C VAL A 382 -7.80 25.27 -17.58
N CYS A 383 -7.68 24.07 -18.15
CA CYS A 383 -8.37 23.71 -19.40
C CYS A 383 -9.90 23.79 -19.26
N ASP A 384 -10.46 23.25 -18.18
CA ASP A 384 -11.90 23.33 -17.89
C ASP A 384 -12.35 24.80 -17.76
N ALA A 385 -11.52 25.64 -17.11
CA ALA A 385 -11.78 27.07 -16.98
C ALA A 385 -11.72 27.82 -18.32
N LEU A 386 -10.71 27.56 -19.17
CA LEU A 386 -10.55 28.14 -20.51
C LEU A 386 -11.74 27.79 -21.42
N ASN A 387 -12.14 26.52 -21.42
CA ASN A 387 -13.30 26.05 -22.18
C ASN A 387 -14.61 26.71 -21.71
N SER A 388 -14.75 26.95 -20.41
CA SER A 388 -15.96 27.58 -19.86
C SER A 388 -16.02 29.09 -20.13
N SER A 389 -14.87 29.76 -20.28
CA SER A 389 -14.78 31.19 -20.60
C SER A 389 -14.74 31.51 -22.09
N GLY A 390 -14.64 30.49 -22.96
CA GLY A 390 -14.52 30.67 -24.41
C GLY A 390 -13.19 31.29 -24.85
N GLU A 391 -12.17 31.21 -24.00
CA GLU A 391 -10.82 31.74 -24.28
C GLU A 391 -10.00 30.71 -25.07
N GLU A 392 -9.00 31.17 -25.83
CA GLU A 392 -8.14 30.28 -26.61
C GLU A 392 -7.36 29.31 -25.69
N GLY A 393 -7.27 28.06 -26.11
CA GLY A 393 -6.52 27.02 -25.41
C GLY A 393 -5.00 27.23 -25.52
N PHE A 394 -4.24 26.42 -24.79
CA PHE A 394 -2.78 26.43 -24.88
C PHE A 394 -2.26 26.05 -26.27
N GLU A 395 -1.12 26.63 -26.66
CA GLU A 395 -0.38 26.26 -27.87
C GLU A 395 -0.11 24.74 -27.95
N SER A 396 -0.13 24.19 -29.17
CA SER A 396 0.02 22.75 -29.41
C SER A 396 1.31 22.16 -28.85
N ASP A 397 2.41 22.91 -28.91
CA ASP A 397 3.72 22.47 -28.44
C ASP A 397 3.79 22.46 -26.90
N LEU A 398 3.23 23.49 -26.24
CA LEU A 398 3.14 23.54 -24.78
C LEU A 398 2.27 22.39 -24.25
N ARG A 399 1.11 22.16 -24.89
CA ARG A 399 0.22 21.05 -24.56
C ARG A 399 0.93 19.70 -24.66
N ARG A 400 1.65 19.45 -25.76
CA ARG A 400 2.43 18.21 -25.94
C ARG A 400 3.49 18.04 -24.84
N ARG A 401 4.26 19.10 -24.51
CA ARG A 401 5.26 19.08 -23.43
C ARG A 401 4.66 18.72 -22.07
N ILE A 402 3.47 19.25 -21.76
CA ILE A 402 2.77 18.95 -20.50
C ILE A 402 2.27 17.50 -20.49
N GLU A 403 1.60 17.05 -21.55
CA GLU A 403 1.07 15.69 -21.69
C GLU A 403 2.18 14.63 -21.59
N ASP A 404 3.28 14.80 -22.34
CA ASP A 404 4.45 13.92 -22.28
C ASP A 404 5.06 13.86 -20.87
N GLY A 405 5.11 15.01 -20.20
CA GLY A 405 5.60 15.15 -18.84
C GLY A 405 4.74 14.46 -17.78
N ILE A 406 3.41 14.51 -17.94
CA ILE A 406 2.46 13.76 -17.11
C ILE A 406 2.63 12.26 -17.36
N ASP A 407 2.67 11.84 -18.62
CA ASP A 407 2.83 10.43 -19.01
C ASP A 407 4.16 9.82 -18.56
N ALA A 408 5.26 10.57 -18.61
CA ALA A 408 6.55 10.12 -18.11
C ALA A 408 6.51 9.83 -16.59
N ARG A 409 5.86 10.71 -15.80
CA ARG A 409 5.68 10.49 -14.36
C ARG A 409 4.76 9.30 -14.08
N PHE A 410 3.68 9.16 -14.84
CA PHE A 410 2.76 8.02 -14.73
C PHE A 410 3.46 6.69 -15.05
N ARG A 411 4.27 6.63 -16.12
CA ARG A 411 5.07 5.47 -16.48
C ARG A 411 6.05 5.09 -15.36
N LEU A 412 6.72 6.07 -14.74
CA LEU A 412 7.63 5.83 -13.63
C LEU A 412 6.92 5.24 -12.42
N VAL A 413 5.75 5.76 -12.05
CA VAL A 413 4.92 5.25 -10.95
C VAL A 413 4.40 3.85 -11.27
N SER A 414 3.91 3.63 -12.49
CA SER A 414 3.42 2.34 -12.97
C SER A 414 4.53 1.29 -13.03
N GLN A 415 5.75 1.67 -13.42
CA GLN A 415 6.90 0.77 -13.44
C GLN A 415 7.34 0.41 -12.01
N LYS A 416 7.29 1.37 -11.08
CA LYS A 416 7.50 1.11 -9.65
C LYS A 416 6.42 0.17 -9.08
N ALA A 417 5.15 0.35 -9.47
CA ALA A 417 4.05 -0.51 -9.07
C ALA A 417 4.16 -1.93 -9.67
N LYS A 418 4.52 -2.05 -10.97
CA LYS A 418 4.80 -3.34 -11.63
C LYS A 418 6.00 -4.07 -11.04
N LYS A 419 7.06 -3.34 -10.65
CA LYS A 419 8.22 -3.91 -9.92
C LYS A 419 7.84 -4.33 -8.51
N ALA A 420 6.88 -3.66 -7.87
CA ALA A 420 6.39 -4.00 -6.53
C ALA A 420 5.41 -5.18 -6.53
N VAL A 421 4.69 -5.42 -7.63
CA VAL A 421 3.64 -6.45 -7.75
C VAL A 421 3.82 -7.22 -9.07
N GLY A 422 4.55 -8.34 -9.04
CA GLY A 422 4.75 -9.20 -10.22
C GLY A 422 3.49 -10.00 -10.61
N ALA A 423 2.45 -9.36 -11.18
CA ALA A 423 1.18 -10.00 -11.53
C ALA A 423 0.59 -9.60 -12.90
N SER A 424 -0.28 -10.48 -13.44
CA SER A 424 -0.92 -10.42 -14.76
C SER A 424 -1.73 -9.14 -15.04
N ALA A 425 -1.94 -8.82 -16.33
CA ALA A 425 -2.68 -7.65 -16.78
C ALA A 425 -4.08 -7.49 -16.14
N SER A 426 -4.77 -8.60 -15.87
CA SER A 426 -6.07 -8.62 -15.19
C SER A 426 -6.03 -8.11 -13.74
N VAL A 427 -4.96 -8.39 -13.00
CA VAL A 427 -4.79 -7.90 -11.61
C VAL A 427 -4.55 -6.40 -11.60
N VAL A 428 -3.80 -5.89 -12.58
CA VAL A 428 -3.55 -4.46 -12.77
C VAL A 428 -4.84 -3.74 -13.13
N GLN A 429 -5.66 -4.30 -14.04
CA GLN A 429 -6.96 -3.72 -14.41
C GLN A 429 -7.94 -3.65 -13.23
N VAL A 430 -8.06 -4.70 -12.42
CA VAL A 430 -8.89 -4.70 -11.20
C VAL A 430 -8.40 -3.65 -10.19
N LEU A 431 -7.09 -3.52 -10.01
CA LEU A 431 -6.50 -2.52 -9.10
C LEU A 431 -6.76 -1.09 -9.59
N LEU A 432 -6.63 -0.84 -10.90
CA LEU A 432 -6.90 0.47 -11.49
C LEU A 432 -8.39 0.83 -11.45
N SER A 433 -9.29 -0.12 -11.71
CA SER A 433 -10.74 0.05 -11.52
C SER A 433 -11.10 0.40 -10.07
N ARG A 434 -10.38 -0.18 -9.10
CA ARG A 434 -10.50 0.17 -7.69
C ARG A 434 -10.02 1.60 -7.40
N LEU A 435 -8.99 2.12 -8.09
CA LEU A 435 -8.61 3.53 -7.97
C LEU A 435 -9.75 4.43 -8.44
N ARG A 436 -10.38 4.13 -9.59
CA ARG A 436 -11.54 4.88 -10.09
C ARG A 436 -12.67 5.01 -9.07
N LEU A 437 -13.10 3.88 -8.50
CA LEU A 437 -14.32 3.78 -7.68
C LEU A 437 -14.28 4.55 -6.35
N PHE A 438 -13.11 4.85 -5.79
CA PHE A 438 -13.02 5.41 -4.43
C PHE A 438 -12.10 6.60 -4.33
N LEU A 439 -11.23 6.75 -5.30
CA LEU A 439 -10.35 7.90 -5.35
C LEU A 439 -10.93 8.97 -6.24
N SER A 440 -11.96 8.62 -7.03
CA SER A 440 -12.53 9.39 -8.13
C SER A 440 -11.52 10.39 -8.65
N PRO A 441 -10.32 9.89 -9.06
CA PRO A 441 -9.27 10.80 -9.45
C PRO A 441 -9.82 11.40 -10.73
N GLY A 442 -10.25 12.65 -10.66
CA GLY A 442 -10.79 13.35 -11.80
C GLY A 442 -9.84 13.21 -13.00
N TYR A 443 -10.40 13.41 -14.19
CA TYR A 443 -9.70 13.45 -15.48
C TYR A 443 -8.28 14.07 -15.42
N PRO A 444 -7.35 13.69 -16.33
CA PRO A 444 -7.45 12.79 -17.49
C PRO A 444 -7.53 11.30 -17.21
N TYR A 445 -7.28 10.81 -16.00
CA TYR A 445 -7.44 9.38 -15.77
C TYR A 445 -8.88 8.89 -15.86
N GLU A 446 -9.91 9.74 -15.80
CA GLU A 446 -11.31 9.28 -15.82
C GLU A 446 -11.64 8.48 -17.08
N GLU A 447 -11.17 8.87 -18.27
CA GLU A 447 -11.47 8.10 -19.49
C GLU A 447 -10.71 6.77 -19.54
N ILE A 448 -9.44 6.77 -19.17
CA ILE A 448 -8.60 5.57 -19.12
C ILE A 448 -9.07 4.62 -18.01
N LEU A 449 -9.41 5.15 -16.84
CA LEU A 449 -9.95 4.41 -15.71
C LEU A 449 -11.38 3.94 -15.97
N ARG A 450 -12.22 4.74 -16.64
CA ARG A 450 -13.53 4.31 -17.15
C ARG A 450 -13.36 3.21 -18.17
N THR A 451 -12.37 3.32 -19.05
CA THR A 451 -12.02 2.25 -19.99
C THR A 451 -11.55 1.02 -19.25
N PHE A 452 -10.68 1.12 -18.24
CA PHE A 452 -10.26 -0.03 -17.43
C PHE A 452 -11.39 -0.59 -16.60
N HIS A 453 -12.28 0.25 -16.08
CA HIS A 453 -13.46 -0.16 -15.33
C HIS A 453 -14.47 -0.88 -16.23
N ASN A 454 -14.73 -0.36 -17.43
CA ASN A 454 -15.56 -0.99 -18.45
C ASN A 454 -14.92 -2.27 -18.99
N GLN A 455 -13.60 -2.29 -19.20
CA GLN A 455 -12.85 -3.48 -19.61
C GLN A 455 -12.85 -4.53 -18.49
N THR A 456 -12.72 -4.11 -17.23
CA THR A 456 -12.82 -5.00 -16.07
C THR A 456 -14.23 -5.55 -15.98
N GLY A 457 -15.26 -4.69 -16.13
CA GLY A 457 -16.67 -5.10 -16.16
C GLY A 457 -16.99 -6.06 -17.30
N ASN A 458 -16.53 -5.75 -18.52
CA ASN A 458 -16.68 -6.61 -19.69
C ASN A 458 -15.93 -7.92 -19.52
N PHE A 459 -14.71 -7.89 -19.00
CA PHE A 459 -13.94 -9.10 -18.72
C PHE A 459 -14.60 -9.93 -17.63
N MET A 460 -15.11 -9.32 -16.56
CA MET A 460 -15.89 -10.04 -15.54
C MET A 460 -17.15 -10.60 -16.18
N CYS A 461 -18.10 -9.81 -16.67
CA CYS A 461 -19.35 -10.37 -17.23
C CYS A 461 -19.15 -11.24 -18.49
N SER A 462 -17.97 -11.22 -19.15
CA SER A 462 -17.68 -12.08 -20.32
C SER A 462 -17.81 -13.56 -20.05
N TYR A 463 -17.67 -13.99 -18.80
CA TYR A 463 -17.79 -15.39 -18.40
C TYR A 463 -19.25 -15.89 -18.33
N LEU A 464 -20.23 -15.01 -18.57
CA LEU A 464 -21.63 -15.39 -18.78
C LEU A 464 -21.98 -15.76 -20.23
N PRO A 465 -22.82 -16.78 -20.43
CA PRO A 465 -23.31 -17.17 -21.76
C PRO A 465 -24.03 -16.04 -22.52
N MET A 466 -24.58 -15.05 -21.81
CA MET A 466 -25.34 -13.92 -22.39
C MET A 466 -24.45 -12.89 -23.10
N PHE A 467 -23.16 -12.81 -22.76
CA PHE A 467 -22.23 -11.82 -23.33
C PHE A 467 -21.45 -12.41 -24.50
N LYS A 468 -21.70 -11.90 -25.71
CA LYS A 468 -21.09 -12.38 -26.97
C LYS A 468 -19.74 -11.72 -27.31
N SER A 469 -19.19 -10.90 -26.42
CA SER A 469 -17.96 -10.12 -26.67
C SER A 469 -16.68 -10.97 -26.78
N PHE A 470 -16.75 -12.25 -26.42
CA PHE A 470 -15.62 -13.17 -26.46
C PHE A 470 -16.00 -14.47 -27.16
N ASN A 471 -15.05 -15.02 -27.91
CA ASN A 471 -15.21 -16.32 -28.54
C ASN A 471 -15.28 -17.41 -27.47
N ARG A 472 -16.23 -18.34 -27.63
CA ARG A 472 -16.44 -19.48 -26.75
C ARG A 472 -16.31 -20.78 -27.52
N THR A 473 -15.89 -21.83 -26.82
CA THR A 473 -16.00 -23.19 -27.33
C THR A 473 -17.47 -23.64 -27.36
N LYS A 474 -17.79 -24.76 -28.02
CA LYS A 474 -19.16 -25.32 -28.10
C LYS A 474 -19.71 -25.67 -26.72
N GLY A 475 -18.84 -26.05 -25.80
CA GLY A 475 -19.12 -26.33 -24.39
C GLY A 475 -19.23 -25.12 -23.49
N GLY A 476 -19.05 -23.91 -24.03
CA GLY A 476 -19.19 -22.66 -23.29
C GLY A 476 -17.91 -22.14 -22.64
N LEU A 477 -16.74 -22.76 -22.85
CA LEU A 477 -15.49 -22.25 -22.29
C LEU A 477 -15.05 -20.98 -23.03
N ILE A 478 -14.74 -19.91 -22.30
CA ILE A 478 -14.23 -18.67 -22.91
C ILE A 478 -12.79 -18.83 -23.42
N GLN A 479 -12.50 -18.30 -24.60
CA GLN A 479 -11.18 -18.40 -25.24
C GLN A 479 -10.29 -17.19 -24.90
N SER A 480 -9.93 -17.02 -23.62
CA SER A 480 -9.15 -15.84 -23.16
C SER A 480 -7.68 -15.81 -23.63
N ASN A 481 -7.12 -16.93 -24.10
CA ASN A 481 -5.74 -17.03 -24.57
C ASN A 481 -5.63 -17.22 -26.10
N HIS A 482 -6.64 -16.81 -26.87
CA HIS A 482 -6.69 -17.00 -28.33
C HIS A 482 -6.44 -18.46 -28.78
N GLY A 483 -6.87 -19.43 -27.97
CA GLY A 483 -6.68 -20.87 -28.23
C GLY A 483 -5.26 -21.39 -27.96
N ARG A 484 -4.37 -20.60 -27.34
CA ARG A 484 -3.05 -21.05 -26.88
C ARG A 484 -3.14 -21.89 -25.59
N PRO A 485 -2.08 -22.62 -25.21
CA PRO A 485 -2.10 -23.51 -24.06
C PRO A 485 -2.52 -22.82 -22.76
N GLN A 486 -3.13 -23.58 -21.84
CA GLN A 486 -3.58 -23.16 -20.50
C GLN A 486 -4.88 -22.34 -20.43
N PRO A 487 -5.93 -22.61 -21.23
CA PRO A 487 -7.17 -21.81 -21.18
C PRO A 487 -7.87 -21.87 -19.81
N LEU A 488 -7.89 -23.02 -19.13
CA LEU A 488 -8.53 -23.15 -17.81
C LEU A 488 -7.84 -22.29 -16.74
N GLN A 489 -6.55 -21.99 -16.89
CA GLN A 489 -5.84 -21.06 -16.01
C GLN A 489 -6.52 -19.70 -15.93
N TYR A 490 -6.84 -19.15 -17.10
CA TYR A 490 -7.37 -17.79 -17.22
C TYR A 490 -8.78 -17.72 -16.67
N VAL A 491 -9.56 -18.78 -16.92
CA VAL A 491 -10.93 -18.94 -16.42
C VAL A 491 -10.95 -18.95 -14.91
N VAL A 492 -10.12 -19.79 -14.30
CA VAL A 492 -10.03 -19.88 -12.85
C VAL A 492 -9.52 -18.57 -12.23
N ASN A 493 -8.52 -17.94 -12.85
CA ASN A 493 -8.00 -16.65 -12.38
C ASN A 493 -9.05 -15.55 -12.40
N ALA A 494 -9.87 -15.51 -13.43
CA ALA A 494 -10.95 -14.54 -13.52
C ALA A 494 -12.05 -14.81 -12.50
N ALA A 495 -12.48 -16.07 -12.34
CA ALA A 495 -13.50 -16.45 -11.36
C ALA A 495 -13.11 -16.01 -9.93
N PHE A 496 -11.85 -16.23 -9.54
CA PHE A 496 -11.34 -15.75 -8.25
C PHE A 496 -11.28 -14.22 -8.16
N LEU A 497 -10.74 -13.53 -9.17
CA LEU A 497 -10.64 -12.07 -9.15
C LEU A 497 -11.99 -11.40 -9.05
N ALA A 498 -12.99 -11.95 -9.75
CA ALA A 498 -14.33 -11.44 -9.73
C ALA A 498 -15.04 -11.75 -8.40
N SER A 499 -14.82 -12.93 -7.79
CA SER A 499 -15.28 -13.22 -6.42
C SER A 499 -14.72 -12.22 -5.40
N VAL A 500 -13.41 -11.99 -5.43
CA VAL A 500 -12.74 -11.01 -4.53
C VAL A 500 -13.23 -9.59 -4.79
N PHE A 501 -13.48 -9.23 -6.04
CA PHE A 501 -13.99 -7.91 -6.40
C PHE A 501 -15.44 -7.71 -5.95
N SER A 502 -16.26 -8.76 -5.99
CA SER A 502 -17.63 -8.77 -5.46
C SER A 502 -17.65 -8.51 -3.95
N ASP A 503 -16.91 -9.31 -3.18
CA ASP A 503 -16.80 -9.14 -1.71
C ASP A 503 -16.29 -7.75 -1.33
N TYR A 504 -15.45 -7.18 -2.20
CA TYR A 504 -14.90 -5.85 -2.00
C TYR A 504 -15.91 -4.72 -2.24
N LEU A 505 -16.77 -4.85 -3.26
CA LEU A 505 -17.85 -3.88 -3.52
C LEU A 505 -18.91 -3.91 -2.42
N ASP A 506 -19.27 -5.11 -1.97
CA ASP A 506 -20.19 -5.34 -0.85
C ASP A 506 -19.66 -4.72 0.45
N ALA A 507 -18.40 -5.01 0.81
CA ALA A 507 -17.76 -4.43 2.00
C ALA A 507 -17.56 -2.91 1.93
N ALA A 508 -17.71 -2.31 0.75
CA ALA A 508 -17.57 -0.89 0.52
C ALA A 508 -18.90 -0.15 0.36
N ASP A 509 -20.03 -0.85 0.51
CA ASP A 509 -21.38 -0.29 0.35
C ASP A 509 -21.53 0.47 -0.99
N THR A 510 -20.86 -0.05 -2.03
CA THR A 510 -20.81 0.55 -3.37
C THR A 510 -21.55 -0.36 -4.33
N THR A 511 -22.55 0.18 -5.03
CA THR A 511 -23.26 -0.54 -6.08
C THR A 511 -22.28 -0.99 -7.16
N GLY A 512 -22.42 -2.22 -7.65
CA GLY A 512 -21.61 -2.71 -8.77
C GLY A 512 -22.44 -3.09 -10.01
N TRP A 513 -21.92 -4.04 -10.80
CA TRP A 513 -22.41 -4.43 -12.12
C TRP A 513 -23.11 -5.80 -12.29
N TYR A 514 -24.40 -5.85 -12.71
CA TYR A 514 -25.19 -7.11 -12.79
C TYR A 514 -24.69 -8.09 -13.82
N CYS A 515 -23.93 -9.07 -13.36
CA CYS A 515 -23.52 -10.22 -14.15
C CYS A 515 -24.46 -11.44 -13.92
N GLY A 516 -25.66 -11.31 -13.34
CA GLY A 516 -26.58 -12.45 -13.18
C GLY A 516 -26.22 -13.47 -12.08
N PRO A 517 -27.15 -14.39 -11.73
CA PRO A 517 -27.01 -15.22 -10.52
C PRO A 517 -26.06 -16.42 -10.69
N ASN A 518 -25.78 -16.83 -11.92
CA ASN A 518 -25.02 -18.05 -12.23
C ASN A 518 -23.59 -17.77 -12.72
N PHE A 519 -23.11 -16.55 -12.50
CA PHE A 519 -21.88 -16.04 -13.12
C PHE A 519 -20.63 -16.90 -12.92
N TYR A 520 -20.48 -17.53 -11.75
CA TYR A 520 -19.27 -18.26 -11.38
C TYR A 520 -19.41 -19.78 -11.39
N SER A 521 -20.65 -20.28 -11.30
CA SER A 521 -20.90 -21.72 -11.25
C SER A 521 -20.62 -22.36 -12.60
N THR A 522 -20.99 -21.73 -13.72
CA THR A 522 -20.89 -22.33 -15.05
C THR A 522 -19.46 -22.76 -15.44
N ASP A 523 -18.46 -21.97 -15.09
CA ASP A 523 -17.06 -22.24 -15.46
C ASP A 523 -16.35 -23.21 -14.53
N ILE A 524 -16.63 -23.12 -13.23
CA ILE A 524 -16.13 -24.08 -12.25
C ILE A 524 -16.78 -25.44 -12.51
N ASP A 525 -18.08 -25.47 -12.80
CA ASP A 525 -18.80 -26.67 -13.19
C ASP A 525 -18.23 -27.25 -14.49
N TYR A 526 -17.86 -26.41 -15.47
CA TYR A 526 -17.16 -26.85 -16.68
C TYR A 526 -15.86 -27.60 -16.34
N ILE A 527 -15.04 -27.07 -15.42
CA ILE A 527 -13.80 -27.73 -14.96
C ILE A 527 -14.11 -29.04 -14.24
N LEU A 528 -15.18 -29.07 -13.45
CA LEU A 528 -15.55 -30.22 -12.62
C LEU A 528 -16.24 -31.34 -13.42
N GLY A 529 -16.76 -31.07 -14.63
CA GLY A 529 -17.28 -32.12 -15.52
C GLY A 529 -18.50 -31.73 -16.37
N ASN A 530 -19.05 -30.54 -16.18
CA ASN A 530 -20.19 -30.04 -16.96
C ASN A 530 -19.74 -29.44 -18.30
N ASN A 531 -19.18 -30.30 -19.15
CA ASN A 531 -18.70 -29.95 -20.49
C ASN A 531 -19.11 -31.03 -21.51
N PRO A 532 -18.96 -30.78 -22.83
CA PRO A 532 -19.39 -31.72 -23.87
C PRO A 532 -18.74 -33.10 -23.77
N GLN A 533 -17.53 -33.20 -23.21
CA GLN A 533 -16.85 -34.47 -23.02
C GLN A 533 -17.23 -35.20 -21.72
N LYS A 534 -18.04 -34.58 -20.85
CA LYS A 534 -18.36 -35.08 -19.50
C LYS A 534 -17.10 -35.47 -18.72
N MET A 535 -16.03 -34.69 -18.88
CA MET A 535 -14.71 -34.93 -18.30
C MET A 535 -14.42 -33.90 -17.22
N SER A 536 -13.99 -34.32 -16.03
CA SER A 536 -13.36 -33.42 -15.09
C SER A 536 -11.93 -33.13 -15.53
N TYR A 537 -11.55 -31.86 -15.63
CA TYR A 537 -10.16 -31.46 -15.84
C TYR A 537 -9.36 -31.40 -14.52
N LEU A 538 -10.01 -31.74 -13.40
CA LEU A 538 -9.40 -31.97 -12.11
C LEU A 538 -9.10 -33.46 -11.92
N VAL A 539 -7.83 -33.81 -11.77
CA VAL A 539 -7.40 -35.21 -11.67
C VAL A 539 -8.01 -35.86 -10.42
N GLY A 540 -8.60 -37.04 -10.59
CA GLY A 540 -9.24 -37.80 -9.51
C GLY A 540 -10.63 -37.33 -9.11
N TYR A 541 -11.23 -36.39 -9.86
CA TYR A 541 -12.61 -35.93 -9.63
C TYR A 541 -13.55 -36.41 -10.74
N GLY A 542 -14.78 -36.80 -10.39
CA GLY A 542 -15.75 -37.35 -11.35
C GLY A 542 -15.38 -38.73 -11.92
N THR A 543 -16.22 -39.24 -12.84
CA THR A 543 -16.04 -40.57 -13.45
C THR A 543 -15.05 -40.60 -14.60
N ARG A 544 -14.79 -39.44 -15.24
CA ARG A 544 -13.82 -39.27 -16.33
C ARG A 544 -12.87 -38.12 -16.01
N TYR A 545 -11.57 -38.38 -15.90
CA TYR A 545 -10.54 -37.39 -15.64
C TYR A 545 -9.22 -37.76 -16.34
N PRO A 546 -8.26 -36.83 -16.52
CA PRO A 546 -6.96 -37.09 -17.12
C PRO A 546 -6.18 -38.17 -16.36
N LYS A 547 -5.80 -39.25 -17.05
CA LYS A 547 -5.05 -40.37 -16.48
C LYS A 547 -3.57 -40.33 -16.86
N ARG A 548 -3.18 -39.50 -17.83
CA ARG A 548 -1.82 -39.39 -18.40
C ARG A 548 -1.26 -37.97 -18.25
N VAL A 549 -1.32 -37.49 -17.01
CA VAL A 549 -0.83 -36.19 -16.55
C VAL A 549 0.69 -36.12 -16.56
N HIS A 550 1.27 -35.09 -17.18
CA HIS A 550 2.72 -34.93 -17.24
C HIS A 550 3.27 -34.37 -15.94
N HIS A 551 3.59 -35.28 -15.00
CA HIS A 551 4.22 -34.93 -13.74
C HIS A 551 5.11 -36.08 -13.27
N ARG A 552 6.32 -35.77 -12.82
CA ARG A 552 7.28 -36.77 -12.33
C ARG A 552 6.68 -37.63 -11.21
N GLY A 553 5.92 -37.02 -10.30
CA GLY A 553 5.23 -37.72 -9.22
C GLY A 553 4.07 -38.62 -9.68
N ALA A 554 3.53 -38.40 -10.89
CA ALA A 554 2.50 -39.25 -11.47
C ALA A 554 3.10 -40.45 -12.23
N SER A 555 4.21 -40.23 -12.94
CA SER A 555 4.79 -41.24 -13.84
C SER A 555 5.80 -42.19 -13.18
N ILE A 556 6.42 -41.82 -12.06
CA ILE A 556 7.42 -42.66 -11.38
C ILE A 556 6.74 -43.62 -10.38
N PRO A 557 6.94 -44.95 -10.49
CA PRO A 557 6.39 -45.92 -9.54
C PRO A 557 6.94 -45.73 -8.12
N LYS A 558 6.08 -45.94 -7.11
CA LYS A 558 6.47 -45.94 -5.70
C LYS A 558 7.04 -47.32 -5.30
N ASN A 559 8.22 -47.67 -5.79
CA ASN A 559 8.87 -48.97 -5.58
C ASN A 559 10.17 -48.91 -4.74
N GLY A 560 10.40 -47.83 -3.98
CA GLY A 560 11.59 -47.67 -3.13
C GLY A 560 12.90 -47.35 -3.86
N VAL A 561 12.90 -47.33 -5.21
CA VAL A 561 14.09 -47.03 -6.01
C VAL A 561 14.30 -45.51 -6.14
N ARG A 562 15.55 -45.04 -5.95
CA ARG A 562 15.90 -43.63 -6.20
C ARG A 562 16.12 -43.39 -7.69
N TYR A 563 15.24 -42.59 -8.29
CA TYR A 563 15.36 -42.18 -9.69
C TYR A 563 16.08 -40.83 -9.81
N ASN A 564 16.97 -40.68 -10.79
CA ASN A 564 17.60 -39.39 -11.12
C ASN A 564 16.63 -38.48 -11.92
N CYS A 565 17.04 -37.24 -12.22
CA CYS A 565 16.20 -36.25 -12.94
C CYS A 565 15.77 -36.70 -14.35
N LYS A 566 16.48 -37.65 -14.97
CA LYS A 566 16.16 -38.22 -16.28
C LYS A 566 15.43 -39.57 -16.17
N GLY A 567 15.38 -40.18 -14.99
CA GLY A 567 14.80 -41.51 -14.77
C GLY A 567 13.32 -41.58 -15.10
N GLY A 568 12.59 -40.48 -14.91
CA GLY A 568 11.16 -40.32 -15.23
C GLY A 568 10.81 -40.41 -16.73
N TRP A 569 11.79 -40.23 -17.62
CA TRP A 569 11.54 -40.05 -19.06
C TRP A 569 11.11 -41.34 -19.75
N LYS A 570 11.55 -42.51 -19.25
CA LYS A 570 11.16 -43.82 -19.82
C LYS A 570 9.66 -44.11 -19.71
N TRP A 571 8.95 -43.44 -18.80
CA TRP A 571 7.50 -43.58 -18.65
C TRP A 571 6.71 -42.54 -19.47
N ARG A 572 7.38 -41.50 -19.98
CA ARG A 572 6.77 -40.39 -20.73
C ARG A 572 6.09 -40.87 -22.02
N ASP A 573 6.67 -41.83 -22.72
CA ASP A 573 6.15 -42.28 -24.02
C ASP A 573 5.22 -43.51 -23.90
N THR A 574 4.87 -43.90 -22.67
CA THR A 574 4.01 -45.06 -22.45
C THR A 574 2.54 -44.72 -22.71
N LYS A 575 1.82 -45.65 -23.35
CA LYS A 575 0.37 -45.52 -23.60
C LYS A 575 -0.49 -45.81 -22.37
N LYS A 576 0.09 -46.42 -21.32
CA LYS A 576 -0.59 -46.81 -20.07
C LYS A 576 -0.96 -45.57 -19.23
N PRO A 577 -1.97 -45.66 -18.34
CA PRO A 577 -2.21 -44.66 -17.30
C PRO A 577 -0.96 -44.43 -16.44
N ASN A 578 -0.89 -43.27 -15.80
CA ASN A 578 0.15 -42.99 -14.80
C ASN A 578 0.12 -44.00 -13.65
N GLN A 579 1.30 -44.29 -13.12
CA GLN A 579 1.49 -45.19 -11.98
C GLN A 579 0.82 -44.64 -10.71
N ASN A 580 0.87 -43.32 -10.53
CA ASN A 580 0.23 -42.64 -9.42
C ASN A 580 -0.76 -41.58 -9.93
N THR A 581 -1.94 -41.53 -9.31
CA THR A 581 -2.93 -40.48 -9.56
C THR A 581 -2.65 -39.29 -8.66
N ILE A 582 -2.37 -38.12 -9.25
CA ILE A 582 -2.19 -36.87 -8.51
C ILE A 582 -3.52 -36.15 -8.28
N VAL A 583 -4.29 -36.63 -7.30
CA VAL A 583 -5.63 -36.10 -7.00
C VAL A 583 -5.59 -34.59 -6.73
N GLY A 584 -6.53 -33.86 -7.34
CA GLY A 584 -6.67 -32.41 -7.18
C GLY A 584 -5.78 -31.56 -8.09
N ALA A 585 -5.01 -32.16 -8.99
CA ALA A 585 -4.27 -31.41 -9.99
C ALA A 585 -5.18 -31.03 -11.17
N MET A 586 -5.47 -29.74 -11.35
CA MET A 586 -6.06 -29.21 -12.57
C MET A 586 -5.00 -29.22 -13.68
N VAL A 587 -5.37 -29.75 -14.83
CA VAL A 587 -4.55 -29.69 -16.04
C VAL A 587 -4.89 -28.47 -16.89
N VAL A 588 -4.07 -28.20 -17.89
CA VAL A 588 -4.26 -27.14 -18.89
C VAL A 588 -5.68 -27.06 -19.46
N GLY A 589 -6.29 -28.22 -19.73
CA GLY A 589 -7.67 -28.34 -20.20
C GLY A 589 -7.80 -28.53 -21.71
N PRO A 590 -8.98 -28.27 -22.27
CA PRO A 590 -9.28 -28.54 -23.68
C PRO A 590 -8.77 -27.44 -24.62
N ASP A 591 -8.75 -27.73 -25.92
CA ASP A 591 -8.49 -26.75 -26.95
C ASP A 591 -9.74 -25.90 -27.30
N LYS A 592 -9.58 -25.01 -28.29
CA LYS A 592 -10.63 -24.09 -28.75
C LYS A 592 -11.90 -24.77 -29.30
N HIS A 593 -11.89 -26.09 -29.51
CA HIS A 593 -13.01 -26.87 -30.01
C HIS A 593 -13.60 -27.82 -28.94
N ASP A 594 -13.27 -27.61 -27.66
CA ASP A 594 -13.55 -28.57 -26.57
C ASP A 594 -12.86 -29.93 -26.77
N GLY A 595 -11.84 -29.99 -27.62
CA GLY A 595 -11.02 -31.18 -27.82
C GLY A 595 -10.09 -31.39 -26.64
N PHE A 596 -9.93 -32.63 -26.20
CA PHE A 596 -8.98 -32.97 -25.14
C PHE A 596 -8.28 -34.27 -25.49
N HIS A 597 -6.95 -34.24 -25.44
CA HIS A 597 -6.12 -35.40 -25.65
C HIS A 597 -5.36 -35.71 -24.36
N ASP A 598 -5.73 -36.81 -23.72
CA ASP A 598 -5.06 -37.29 -22.52
C ASP A 598 -3.70 -37.90 -22.89
N VAL A 599 -2.72 -37.15 -23.40
CA VAL A 599 -1.43 -37.70 -23.88
C VAL A 599 -0.23 -37.03 -23.20
N HIS A 600 0.83 -37.80 -22.98
CA HIS A 600 2.07 -37.32 -22.34
C HIS A 600 3.04 -36.59 -23.29
N THR A 601 3.00 -36.89 -24.58
CA THR A 601 3.93 -36.32 -25.56
C THR A 601 3.59 -34.86 -25.90
N ASN A 602 2.30 -34.52 -25.92
CA ASN A 602 1.77 -33.17 -26.13
C ASN A 602 1.24 -32.55 -24.83
N TYR A 603 2.04 -32.63 -23.77
CA TYR A 603 1.59 -32.31 -22.42
C TYR A 603 1.32 -30.84 -22.17
N TYR A 604 2.15 -29.95 -22.73
CA TYR A 604 2.00 -28.49 -22.60
C TYR A 604 0.60 -28.01 -22.99
N ASN A 605 -0.07 -28.71 -23.92
CA ASN A 605 -1.35 -28.29 -24.47
C ASN A 605 -2.57 -28.85 -23.74
N TYR A 606 -2.44 -29.95 -22.98
CA TYR A 606 -3.61 -30.65 -22.44
C TYR A 606 -3.40 -31.19 -21.02
N THR A 607 -2.29 -31.90 -20.78
CA THR A 607 -2.09 -32.74 -19.58
C THR A 607 -1.04 -32.21 -18.60
N GLU A 608 -0.46 -31.04 -18.84
CA GLU A 608 0.44 -30.39 -17.89
C GLU A 608 -0.35 -29.86 -16.67
N PRO A 609 0.06 -30.22 -15.44
CA PRO A 609 -0.52 -29.65 -14.23
C PRO A 609 -0.30 -28.15 -14.15
N MET A 610 -1.34 -27.43 -13.78
CA MET A 610 -1.38 -25.99 -13.86
C MET A 610 -1.26 -25.40 -12.44
N LEU A 611 -0.03 -25.25 -11.94
CA LEU A 611 0.21 -24.93 -10.52
C LEU A 611 -0.37 -23.57 -10.10
N ALA A 612 -0.27 -22.56 -10.96
CA ALA A 612 -0.84 -21.23 -10.68
C ALA A 612 -2.37 -21.21 -10.74
N GLY A 613 -3.01 -22.06 -11.56
CA GLY A 613 -4.47 -22.17 -11.63
C GLY A 613 -5.04 -23.02 -10.51
N ASN A 614 -4.35 -24.07 -10.07
CA ASN A 614 -4.78 -24.87 -8.92
C ASN A 614 -4.96 -24.03 -7.65
N ALA A 615 -3.99 -23.15 -7.36
CA ALA A 615 -4.08 -22.26 -6.20
C ALA A 615 -5.31 -21.33 -6.28
N VAL A 616 -5.65 -20.90 -7.49
CA VAL A 616 -6.74 -19.96 -7.71
C VAL A 616 -8.09 -20.69 -7.80
N LEU A 617 -8.11 -21.95 -8.24
CA LEU A 617 -9.28 -22.82 -8.24
C LEU A 617 -9.69 -23.12 -6.81
N VAL A 618 -8.71 -23.48 -5.97
CA VAL A 618 -8.93 -23.67 -4.53
C VAL A 618 -9.43 -22.38 -3.90
N ALA A 619 -8.84 -21.22 -4.22
CA ALA A 619 -9.28 -19.95 -3.67
C ALA A 619 -10.73 -19.61 -4.08
N ALA A 620 -11.10 -19.87 -5.34
CA ALA A 620 -12.47 -19.70 -5.82
C ALA A 620 -13.44 -20.68 -5.13
N LEU A 621 -13.09 -21.96 -5.03
CA LEU A 621 -13.90 -22.98 -4.34
C LEU A 621 -14.07 -22.69 -2.83
N VAL A 622 -13.02 -22.23 -2.16
CA VAL A 622 -13.09 -21.80 -0.75
C VAL A 622 -14.05 -20.64 -0.60
N SER A 623 -13.96 -19.65 -1.50
CA SER A 623 -14.91 -18.52 -1.54
C SER A 623 -16.36 -18.97 -1.73
N LEU A 624 -16.59 -20.09 -2.42
CA LEU A 624 -17.92 -20.68 -2.62
C LEU A 624 -18.43 -21.50 -1.42
N SER A 625 -17.55 -21.97 -0.54
CA SER A 625 -17.87 -22.96 0.51
C SER A 625 -18.15 -22.37 1.91
N GLY A 626 -17.85 -21.09 2.16
CA GLY A 626 -18.05 -20.43 3.47
C GLY A 626 -19.52 -20.11 3.75
N GLY A 627 -20.24 -21.02 4.41
CA GLY A 627 -21.71 -21.02 4.49
C GLY A 627 -22.39 -20.15 5.56
N LYS A 628 -23.66 -19.81 5.26
CA LYS A 628 -24.90 -19.88 6.09
C LYS A 628 -26.04 -18.95 5.61
N THR A 629 -26.03 -18.58 4.35
CA THR A 629 -27.20 -18.54 3.47
C THR A 629 -26.63 -18.88 2.10
N GLY A 630 -27.31 -19.69 1.29
CA GLY A 630 -26.95 -19.77 -0.13
C GLY A 630 -27.11 -18.35 -0.65
N ILE A 631 -25.99 -17.65 -0.89
CA ILE A 631 -26.02 -16.21 -1.18
C ILE A 631 -26.92 -16.03 -2.41
N ASP A 632 -28.01 -15.30 -2.22
CA ASP A 632 -28.84 -14.88 -3.33
C ASP A 632 -28.08 -13.83 -4.12
N LYS A 633 -27.50 -14.30 -5.23
CA LYS A 633 -26.77 -13.50 -6.21
C LYS A 633 -27.70 -12.67 -7.10
N ASN A 634 -29.03 -12.70 -6.89
CA ASN A 634 -30.02 -12.03 -7.74
C ASN A 634 -30.11 -10.50 -7.54
N THR A 635 -29.48 -9.93 -6.52
CA THR A 635 -29.49 -8.47 -6.31
C THR A 635 -28.09 -7.91 -6.13
N ILE A 636 -27.09 -8.56 -6.73
CA ILE A 636 -25.73 -8.04 -6.63
C ILE A 636 -25.70 -6.61 -7.24
N PHE A 637 -26.61 -6.24 -8.16
CA PHE A 637 -26.40 -5.02 -8.96
C PHE A 637 -27.64 -4.39 -9.69
N SER A 638 -28.65 -3.87 -8.97
CA SER A 638 -29.68 -2.94 -9.52
C SER A 638 -30.19 -2.01 -8.39
N ALA A 639 -30.66 -0.76 -8.53
CA ALA A 639 -30.70 0.29 -9.56
C ALA A 639 -30.55 1.67 -8.85
N VAL A 640 -30.35 2.76 -9.59
CA VAL A 640 -30.02 4.12 -9.09
C VAL A 640 -31.24 5.06 -9.13
N PRO A 641 -31.54 5.85 -8.07
CA PRO A 641 -32.15 7.18 -8.22
C PRO A 641 -31.06 8.26 -8.40
N PRO A 642 -31.35 9.36 -9.12
CA PRO A 642 -30.37 10.13 -9.89
C PRO A 642 -29.24 10.76 -9.08
N LEU A 643 -28.11 10.99 -9.76
CA LEU A 643 -26.87 11.61 -9.26
C LEU A 643 -26.99 13.13 -8.94
N PHE A 644 -28.20 13.65 -8.77
CA PHE A 644 -28.48 15.02 -8.33
C PHE A 644 -29.56 15.02 -7.24
N PRO A 645 -29.55 15.97 -6.28
CA PRO A 645 -30.69 16.15 -5.41
C PRO A 645 -31.93 16.50 -6.24
N THR A 646 -33.12 16.02 -5.83
CA THR A 646 -34.39 16.51 -6.36
C THR A 646 -34.43 18.04 -6.27
N PRO A 647 -34.87 18.78 -7.30
CA PRO A 647 -35.02 20.22 -7.21
C PRO A 647 -35.91 20.58 -6.01
N PRO A 648 -35.60 21.63 -5.25
CA PRO A 648 -36.43 22.04 -4.13
C PRO A 648 -37.85 22.38 -4.62
N PRO A 649 -38.89 22.19 -3.78
CA PRO A 649 -40.24 22.61 -4.14
C PRO A 649 -40.25 24.11 -4.48
N PRO A 650 -41.15 24.56 -5.37
CA PRO A 650 -41.27 25.98 -5.69
C PRO A 650 -41.47 26.79 -4.39
N PRO A 651 -40.86 27.98 -4.27
CA PRO A 651 -41.03 28.81 -3.09
C PRO A 651 -42.53 29.06 -2.86
N ALA A 652 -42.94 29.07 -1.59
CA ALA A 652 -44.33 29.37 -1.23
C ALA A 652 -44.75 30.68 -1.89
N ALA A 653 -45.97 30.73 -2.44
CA ALA A 653 -46.51 31.92 -3.05
C ALA A 653 -46.36 33.10 -2.08
N TRP A 654 -45.62 34.12 -2.53
CA TRP A 654 -45.44 35.35 -1.77
C TRP A 654 -46.82 35.92 -1.46
N LYS A 655 -47.15 36.04 -0.18
CA LYS A 655 -48.33 36.78 0.27
C LYS A 655 -47.84 38.12 0.81
N PRO A 656 -48.44 39.24 0.38
CA PRO A 656 -48.03 40.59 0.77
C PRO A 656 -48.12 40.82 2.28
#